data_AF-A0A671FMK0-F1
#
_entry.id   AF-A0A671FMK0-F1
#
_cell.length_a   1.000
_cell.length_b   1.000
_cell.length_c   1.000
_cell.angle_alpha   90.00
_cell.angle_beta   90.00
_cell.angle_gamma   90.00
#
_symmetry.space_group_name_H-M   'P 1'
#
loop_
_entity.id
_entity.type
_entity.pdbx_description
1 polymer ?
#
loop_
_entity_poly.entity_id
_entity_poly.type
_entity_poly.pdbx_seq_one_letter_code
_entity_poly.pdbx_strand_id
1 'polypeptide(L)'
;MAAHHRQNTAGRRKVQVSYVIRDEVEKYNRNGVNALQLDPALNRLFTAGRDSIIRIWSVSQHKQDPYIASMEHHTDWVNDIVLCCNGKTLISASSDTTVKVWNAHKGFCMSTLRTHKDYVKALAYAKDKELVASAGLDRQIFLWDVNTLTALTASNNTVTTSSLSGNKDSIYSLAMNQLGTIIVSGSTEKVLRVWDPRTCAKLMKLKGHTDNVKALLLNRDGTQCLSGSSDGTIRLWSLGQQRCIATYRVHDEGVWALQVNDAFTHVYSGGRDRKIYCTDLRSPDIRVLICEEKAPVLKMELDRSADPPPAIWVATTKSTVNKWTLKGIHNFRASGDYDNDCTNPITPLCTQPDQVIKGGASIIQCHILNDKRHILTKDTNNNVAYWDVLKACKVEDLGKVDFEDEIKKRFKMVYVPNWFSVDLKTGMLTITLDESDCFAAWVSAKDAGFSSPDGSDPKLNLGGLLLQALLEYWPRTHVNPMDEEENEVNHVNGEQENRVQKGNGYFQVPPHTPVIFGEAGGRTLFRLLCRDSGGETESMLLNETVPQWVIDITVDKNMPKFNKIPFYLQPHASSGAKTLKKDRLSASDMLQVRKVMEHVYEKIINLDNESQTTSSSNNEKPEQEKEEDIAVLAEEKIELLCQDQVLDPNMDLRTVKHFIWKSGGDLTLHYRQKST
;
A
#
# COMPACT_ATOMS: atom_id res chain seq x y z
N MET A 1 45.01 -25.39 -8.22
CA MET A 1 43.85 -25.37 -9.14
C MET A 1 42.66 -24.81 -8.38
N ALA A 2 42.35 -23.55 -8.59
CA ALA A 2 41.21 -22.87 -8.00
C ALA A 2 39.95 -23.22 -8.78
N ALA A 3 38.98 -23.85 -8.13
CA ALA A 3 37.66 -24.07 -8.69
C ALA A 3 36.74 -22.95 -8.19
N HIS A 4 36.46 -21.98 -9.08
CA HIS A 4 35.40 -21.00 -8.89
C HIS A 4 34.05 -21.70 -8.69
N HIS A 5 33.50 -21.62 -7.49
CA HIS A 5 32.07 -21.82 -7.29
C HIS A 5 31.35 -20.55 -7.79
N ARG A 6 30.90 -20.60 -9.05
CA ARG A 6 29.81 -19.73 -9.53
C ARG A 6 28.57 -20.09 -8.72
N GLN A 7 28.25 -19.30 -7.69
CA GLN A 7 26.91 -19.28 -7.13
C GLN A 7 25.95 -18.82 -8.22
N ASN A 8 24.97 -19.68 -8.52
CA ASN A 8 23.82 -19.36 -9.35
C ASN A 8 23.12 -18.11 -8.81
N THR A 9 23.31 -16.97 -9.48
CA THR A 9 22.48 -15.78 -9.33
C THR A 9 21.12 -16.04 -9.99
N ALA A 10 20.29 -16.86 -9.35
CA ALA A 10 18.85 -16.81 -9.60
C ALA A 10 18.39 -15.38 -9.26
N GLY A 11 17.96 -14.63 -10.27
CA GLY A 11 17.77 -13.17 -10.21
C GLY A 11 17.01 -12.71 -8.97
N ARG A 12 17.72 -12.01 -8.05
CA ARG A 12 17.06 -11.30 -6.95
C ARG A 12 16.06 -10.32 -7.57
N ARG A 13 14.82 -10.36 -7.10
CA ARG A 13 13.78 -9.43 -7.52
C ARG A 13 14.22 -8.01 -7.18
N LYS A 14 13.88 -7.05 -8.04
CA LYS A 14 14.19 -5.63 -7.79
C LYS A 14 13.56 -5.18 -6.47
N VAL A 15 14.34 -4.43 -5.69
CA VAL A 15 13.90 -3.84 -4.42
C VAL A 15 13.36 -2.44 -4.70
N GLN A 16 12.15 -2.20 -4.22
CA GLN A 16 11.43 -0.94 -4.28
C GLN A 16 11.46 -0.26 -2.91
N VAL A 17 11.34 1.07 -2.93
CA VAL A 17 11.19 1.88 -1.72
C VAL A 17 9.77 2.41 -1.69
N SER A 18 9.02 2.10 -0.65
CA SER A 18 7.67 2.62 -0.44
C SER A 18 7.58 3.42 0.84
N TYR A 19 6.68 4.39 0.89
CA TYR A 19 6.35 5.11 2.11
C TYR A 19 4.85 5.42 2.17
N VAL A 20 4.35 5.71 3.38
CA VAL A 20 2.93 5.93 3.62
C VAL A 20 2.69 7.36 4.10
N ILE A 21 1.84 8.11 3.39
CA ILE A 21 1.38 9.44 3.83
C ILE A 21 0.20 9.25 4.78
N ARG A 22 0.43 9.53 6.06
CA ARG A 22 -0.53 9.31 7.16
C ARG A 22 -0.25 10.20 8.37
N ASP A 23 -1.17 10.22 9.31
CA ASP A 23 -0.92 10.78 10.63
C ASP A 23 -0.05 9.82 11.47
N GLU A 24 0.61 10.35 12.49
CA GLU A 24 1.47 9.56 13.37
C GLU A 24 0.69 8.41 14.02
N VAL A 25 -0.50 8.71 14.56
CA VAL A 25 -1.38 7.72 15.17
C VAL A 25 -2.68 7.59 14.38
N GLU A 26 -2.80 6.50 13.64
CA GLU A 26 -4.03 6.13 12.94
C GLU A 26 -4.96 5.36 13.90
N LYS A 27 -5.61 6.09 14.79
CA LYS A 27 -6.40 5.55 15.90
C LYS A 27 -7.51 4.59 15.46
N TYR A 28 -8.16 4.87 14.34
CA TYR A 28 -9.27 4.06 13.81
C TYR A 28 -8.84 3.28 12.58
N ASN A 29 -9.50 2.15 12.31
CA ASN A 29 -9.26 1.41 11.07
C ASN A 29 -9.50 2.33 9.87
N ARG A 30 -8.54 2.38 8.94
CA ARG A 30 -8.61 3.17 7.70
C ARG A 30 -9.12 2.38 6.51
N ASN A 31 -9.43 1.09 6.72
CA ASN A 31 -10.08 0.21 5.75
C ASN A 31 -10.85 -0.89 6.50
N GLY A 32 -11.51 -1.81 5.79
CA GLY A 32 -12.28 -2.91 6.37
C GLY A 32 -11.47 -3.80 7.32
N VAL A 33 -12.16 -4.54 8.17
CA VAL A 33 -11.54 -5.44 9.17
C VAL A 33 -11.71 -6.89 8.72
N ASN A 34 -10.61 -7.62 8.57
CA ASN A 34 -10.63 -9.00 8.07
C ASN A 34 -10.84 -10.04 9.17
N ALA A 35 -10.36 -9.79 10.39
CA ALA A 35 -10.46 -10.75 11.48
C ALA A 35 -10.57 -10.07 12.86
N LEU A 36 -11.12 -10.84 13.80
CA LEU A 36 -11.41 -10.43 15.18
C LEU A 36 -10.92 -11.51 16.14
N GLN A 37 -10.44 -11.09 17.31
CA GLN A 37 -10.19 -11.97 18.46
C GLN A 37 -10.62 -11.27 19.74
N LEU A 38 -11.32 -11.97 20.63
CA LEU A 38 -11.77 -11.45 21.91
C LEU A 38 -10.96 -12.07 23.05
N ASP A 39 -10.37 -11.23 23.89
CA ASP A 39 -9.81 -11.59 25.18
C ASP A 39 -10.88 -11.39 26.25
N PRO A 40 -11.50 -12.47 26.77
CA PRO A 40 -12.52 -12.37 27.81
C PRO A 40 -11.94 -12.02 29.18
N ALA A 41 -10.65 -12.29 29.43
CA ALA A 41 -10.02 -12.01 30.73
C ALA A 41 -9.75 -10.52 30.90
N LEU A 42 -9.31 -9.85 29.83
CA LEU A 42 -9.00 -8.42 29.85
C LEU A 42 -10.12 -7.54 29.26
N ASN A 43 -11.21 -8.14 28.78
CA ASN A 43 -12.26 -7.46 28.01
C ASN A 43 -11.65 -6.61 26.88
N ARG A 44 -10.82 -7.26 26.05
CA ARG A 44 -10.15 -6.62 24.91
C ARG A 44 -10.56 -7.28 23.59
N LEU A 45 -10.90 -6.46 22.60
CA LEU A 45 -11.08 -6.90 21.23
C LEU A 45 -9.85 -6.52 20.41
N PHE A 46 -9.35 -7.46 19.60
CA PHE A 46 -8.33 -7.22 18.60
C PHE A 46 -8.98 -7.17 17.23
N THR A 47 -8.67 -6.15 16.43
CA THR A 47 -9.14 -6.02 15.04
C THR A 47 -7.95 -6.08 14.09
N ALA A 48 -7.98 -6.99 13.12
CA ALA A 48 -6.99 -7.08 12.04
C ALA A 48 -7.45 -6.27 10.82
N GLY A 49 -6.87 -5.09 10.63
CA GLY A 49 -7.26 -4.17 9.57
C GLY A 49 -6.67 -4.52 8.20
N ARG A 50 -7.45 -4.25 7.14
CA ARG A 50 -6.95 -4.14 5.76
C ARG A 50 -5.99 -2.96 5.59
N ASP A 51 -5.95 -2.05 6.55
CA ASP A 51 -5.02 -0.93 6.60
C ASP A 51 -3.62 -1.30 7.14
N SER A 52 -3.32 -2.61 7.21
CA SER A 52 -2.08 -3.22 7.71
C SER A 52 -1.83 -3.11 9.22
N ILE A 53 -2.79 -2.57 9.98
CA ILE A 53 -2.65 -2.32 11.42
C ILE A 53 -3.56 -3.25 12.21
N ILE A 54 -3.02 -3.84 13.28
CA ILE A 54 -3.82 -4.54 14.30
C ILE A 54 -4.10 -3.55 15.43
N ARG A 55 -5.35 -3.43 15.87
CA ARG A 55 -5.73 -2.51 16.96
C ARG A 55 -6.32 -3.25 18.15
N ILE A 56 -6.07 -2.72 19.34
CA ILE A 56 -6.57 -3.23 20.61
C ILE A 56 -7.63 -2.28 21.14
N TRP A 57 -8.80 -2.81 21.49
CA TRP A 57 -9.95 -2.06 21.97
C TRP A 57 -10.43 -2.62 23.30
N SER A 58 -10.87 -1.76 24.21
CA SER A 58 -11.65 -2.17 25.37
C SER A 58 -13.10 -2.38 24.97
N VAL A 59 -13.68 -3.51 25.37
CA VAL A 59 -15.11 -3.80 25.13
C VAL A 59 -16.01 -3.43 26.31
N SER A 60 -15.45 -2.82 27.37
CA SER A 60 -16.23 -2.31 28.49
C SER A 60 -17.09 -1.12 28.04
N GLN A 61 -18.42 -1.26 28.17
CA GLN A 61 -19.39 -0.26 27.72
C GLN A 61 -19.28 1.09 28.45
N HIS A 62 -18.61 1.15 29.61
CA HIS A 62 -18.46 2.38 30.39
C HIS A 62 -17.36 3.31 29.87
N LYS A 63 -16.50 2.86 28.95
CA LYS A 63 -15.45 3.70 28.36
C LYS A 63 -15.98 4.48 27.16
N GLN A 64 -15.87 5.81 27.22
CA GLN A 64 -16.21 6.69 26.09
C GLN A 64 -15.26 6.48 24.89
N ASP A 65 -13.99 6.21 25.16
CA ASP A 65 -12.98 5.91 24.15
C ASP A 65 -12.49 4.46 24.31
N PRO A 66 -12.86 3.54 23.39
CA PRO A 66 -12.47 2.14 23.49
C PRO A 66 -11.03 1.90 23.04
N TYR A 67 -10.35 2.84 22.38
CA TYR A 67 -8.99 2.61 21.86
C TYR A 67 -7.96 2.38 22.97
N ILE A 68 -7.08 1.40 22.79
CA ILE A 68 -5.95 1.12 23.69
C ILE A 68 -4.62 1.34 22.97
N ALA A 69 -4.39 0.64 21.85
CA ALA A 69 -3.11 0.67 21.14
C ALA A 69 -3.23 0.21 19.68
N SER A 70 -2.23 0.57 18.87
CA SER A 70 -2.00 0.07 17.51
C SER A 70 -0.72 -0.75 17.49
N MET A 71 -0.78 -1.91 16.84
CA MET A 71 0.32 -2.85 16.65
C MET A 71 0.72 -2.82 15.17
N GLU A 72 1.79 -2.07 14.88
CA GLU A 72 2.17 -1.73 13.51
C GLU A 72 3.47 -2.43 13.09
N HIS A 73 3.38 -3.26 12.05
CA HIS A 73 4.57 -3.85 11.43
C HIS A 73 4.27 -4.41 10.03
N HIS A 74 3.06 -4.95 9.82
CA HIS A 74 2.65 -5.41 8.51
C HIS A 74 2.55 -4.25 7.51
N THR A 75 2.79 -4.55 6.23
CA THR A 75 2.83 -3.57 5.12
C THR A 75 1.70 -3.79 4.11
N ASP A 76 0.85 -4.77 4.35
CA ASP A 76 -0.33 -5.10 3.57
C ASP A 76 -1.42 -5.64 4.49
N TRP A 77 -2.56 -6.05 3.93
CA TRP A 77 -3.73 -6.51 4.67
C TRP A 77 -3.38 -7.58 5.69
N VAL A 78 -3.75 -7.36 6.96
CA VAL A 78 -3.75 -8.43 7.96
C VAL A 78 -5.01 -9.26 7.72
N ASN A 79 -4.84 -10.48 7.23
CA ASN A 79 -5.94 -11.35 6.80
C ASN A 79 -6.55 -12.15 7.95
N ASP A 80 -5.74 -12.55 8.94
CA ASP A 80 -6.21 -13.33 10.07
C ASP A 80 -5.35 -13.09 11.32
N ILE A 81 -5.94 -13.31 12.49
CA ILE A 81 -5.27 -13.21 13.80
C ILE A 81 -5.78 -14.30 14.75
N VAL A 82 -4.87 -14.84 15.56
CA VAL A 82 -5.16 -15.82 16.63
C VAL A 82 -4.60 -15.28 17.93
N LEU A 83 -5.44 -15.25 18.97
CA LEU A 83 -5.01 -14.95 20.34
C LEU A 83 -4.78 -16.27 21.10
N CYS A 84 -3.56 -16.45 21.62
CA CYS A 84 -3.11 -17.70 22.24
C CYS A 84 -2.42 -17.44 23.59
N CYS A 85 -2.04 -18.52 24.30
CA CYS A 85 -1.38 -18.46 25.59
C CYS A 85 -2.12 -17.59 26.63
N ASN A 86 -3.45 -17.75 26.71
CA ASN A 86 -4.34 -16.98 27.60
C ASN A 86 -4.21 -15.45 27.42
N GLY A 87 -4.19 -14.98 26.17
CA GLY A 87 -4.19 -13.55 25.86
C GLY A 87 -2.81 -12.90 25.80
N LYS A 88 -1.74 -13.62 26.15
CA LYS A 88 -0.37 -13.09 26.17
C LYS A 88 0.23 -12.91 24.78
N THR A 89 -0.12 -13.80 23.85
CA THR A 89 0.50 -13.88 22.53
C THR A 89 -0.56 -13.72 21.45
N LEU A 90 -0.24 -12.94 20.42
CA LEU A 90 -1.04 -12.87 19.19
C LEU A 90 -0.18 -13.40 18.04
N ILE A 91 -0.79 -14.16 17.14
CA ILE A 91 -0.21 -14.52 15.85
C ILE A 91 -1.03 -13.86 14.75
N SER A 92 -0.37 -13.26 13.75
CA SER A 92 -1.05 -12.63 12.62
C SER A 92 -0.54 -13.15 11.28
N ALA A 93 -1.43 -13.17 10.29
CA ALA A 93 -1.16 -13.57 8.92
C ALA A 93 -1.51 -12.41 7.96
N SER A 94 -0.62 -12.11 7.01
CA SER A 94 -0.76 -10.93 6.15
C SER A 94 -0.54 -11.21 4.66
N SER A 95 -1.10 -10.33 3.84
CA SER A 95 -0.82 -10.25 2.40
C SER A 95 0.62 -9.80 2.10
N ASP A 96 1.39 -9.32 3.08
CA ASP A 96 2.84 -9.08 2.92
C ASP A 96 3.70 -10.36 2.93
N THR A 97 3.04 -11.51 2.79
CA THR A 97 3.58 -12.88 2.81
C THR A 97 4.18 -13.32 4.14
N THR A 98 3.99 -12.57 5.23
CA THR A 98 4.57 -12.91 6.54
C THR A 98 3.54 -13.37 7.55
N VAL A 99 4.01 -14.20 8.48
CA VAL A 99 3.33 -14.45 9.75
C VAL A 99 4.12 -13.76 10.85
N LYS A 100 3.46 -13.00 11.74
CA LYS A 100 4.13 -12.30 12.84
C LYS A 100 3.65 -12.80 14.19
N VAL A 101 4.60 -12.82 15.13
CA VAL A 101 4.39 -13.18 16.54
C VAL A 101 4.45 -11.91 17.36
N TRP A 102 3.48 -11.68 18.23
CA TRP A 102 3.36 -10.45 18.99
C TRP A 102 3.19 -10.72 20.47
N ASN A 103 3.72 -9.80 21.27
CA ASN A 103 3.29 -9.66 22.65
C ASN A 103 1.97 -8.88 22.67
N ALA A 104 0.85 -9.56 22.94
CA ALA A 104 -0.48 -8.97 22.85
C ALA A 104 -0.80 -8.01 24.03
N HIS A 105 -0.14 -8.19 25.17
CA HIS A 105 -0.30 -7.30 26.32
C HIS A 105 0.42 -5.97 26.13
N LYS A 106 1.64 -6.01 25.59
CA LYS A 106 2.50 -4.83 25.38
C LYS A 106 2.36 -4.21 23.99
N GLY A 107 1.81 -4.94 23.02
CA GLY A 107 1.48 -4.42 21.69
C GLY A 107 2.65 -4.28 20.72
N PHE A 108 3.67 -5.12 20.79
CA PHE A 108 4.82 -5.08 19.86
C PHE A 108 5.11 -6.43 19.20
N CYS A 109 5.71 -6.38 18.00
CA CYS A 109 6.10 -7.56 17.23
C CYS A 109 7.40 -8.15 17.78
N MET A 110 7.39 -9.45 18.09
CA MET A 110 8.55 -10.19 18.60
C MET A 110 9.34 -10.88 17.49
N SER A 111 8.66 -11.42 16.47
CA SER A 111 9.29 -12.21 15.42
C SER A 111 8.49 -12.19 14.12
N THR A 112 9.20 -12.37 12.99
CA THR A 112 8.61 -12.42 11.64
C THR A 112 9.01 -13.72 10.95
N LEU A 113 8.04 -14.57 10.67
CA LEU A 113 8.19 -15.83 9.95
C LEU A 113 7.96 -15.56 8.46
N ARG A 114 8.96 -15.90 7.64
CA ARG A 114 9.00 -15.57 6.19
C ARG A 114 9.02 -16.81 5.30
N THR A 115 8.33 -17.88 5.72
CA THR A 115 8.29 -19.17 5.02
C THR A 115 7.28 -19.20 3.88
N HIS A 116 6.18 -18.46 4.01
CA HIS A 116 5.19 -18.31 2.95
C HIS A 116 5.75 -17.49 1.78
N LYS A 117 5.30 -17.84 0.57
CA LYS A 117 5.78 -17.26 -0.70
C LYS A 117 4.75 -16.38 -1.41
N ASP A 118 3.58 -16.27 -0.81
CA ASP A 118 2.43 -15.51 -1.31
C ASP A 118 1.55 -15.14 -0.08
N TYR A 119 0.42 -14.49 -0.29
CA TYR A 119 -0.41 -13.93 0.76
C TYR A 119 -0.86 -15.01 1.75
N VAL A 120 -0.61 -14.79 3.04
CA VAL A 120 -1.08 -15.68 4.10
C VAL A 120 -2.51 -15.29 4.44
N LYS A 121 -3.46 -16.21 4.21
CA LYS A 121 -4.90 -15.91 4.20
C LYS A 121 -5.63 -16.34 5.46
N ALA A 122 -5.17 -17.39 6.12
CA ALA A 122 -5.87 -17.99 7.24
C ALA A 122 -4.90 -18.54 8.29
N LEU A 123 -5.33 -18.46 9.54
CA LEU A 123 -4.72 -19.12 10.68
C LEU A 123 -5.69 -20.13 11.28
N ALA A 124 -5.16 -21.17 11.92
CA ALA A 124 -5.92 -22.09 12.74
C ALA A 124 -5.22 -22.30 14.08
N TYR A 125 -5.97 -22.64 15.12
CA TYR A 125 -5.46 -22.75 16.48
C TYR A 125 -6.02 -23.96 17.22
N ALA A 126 -5.12 -24.71 17.87
CA ALA A 126 -5.46 -25.78 18.78
C ALA A 126 -5.01 -25.40 20.20
N LYS A 127 -5.97 -24.93 21.00
CA LYS A 127 -5.74 -24.35 22.33
C LYS A 127 -5.02 -25.29 23.29
N ASP A 128 -5.42 -26.56 23.35
CA ASP A 128 -4.91 -27.50 24.35
C ASP A 128 -3.44 -27.92 24.10
N LYS A 129 -2.92 -27.60 22.91
CA LYS A 129 -1.53 -27.84 22.51
C LYS A 129 -0.72 -26.58 22.25
N GLU A 130 -1.35 -25.41 22.34
CA GLU A 130 -0.76 -24.14 21.91
C GLU A 130 -0.12 -24.25 20.51
N LEU A 131 -0.82 -24.90 19.59
CA LEU A 131 -0.37 -25.13 18.22
C LEU A 131 -1.14 -24.22 17.26
N VAL A 132 -0.42 -23.50 16.41
CA VAL A 132 -0.99 -22.65 15.36
C VAL A 132 -0.60 -23.19 14.00
N ALA A 133 -1.49 -23.04 13.02
CA ALA A 133 -1.20 -23.33 11.62
C ALA A 133 -1.43 -22.08 10.77
N SER A 134 -0.63 -21.89 9.73
CA SER A 134 -0.78 -20.79 8.77
C SER A 134 -0.89 -21.31 7.35
N ALA A 135 -1.77 -20.73 6.55
CA ALA A 135 -2.02 -21.13 5.17
C ALA A 135 -2.33 -19.94 4.26
N GLY A 136 -2.02 -20.07 2.97
CA GLY A 136 -2.17 -18.96 2.04
C GLY A 136 -2.30 -19.35 0.57
N LEU A 137 -2.10 -18.33 -0.28
CA LEU A 137 -2.20 -18.47 -1.73
C LEU A 137 -1.08 -19.32 -2.33
N ASP A 138 0.03 -19.48 -1.59
CA ASP A 138 1.16 -20.35 -1.94
C ASP A 138 0.85 -21.85 -1.79
N ARG A 139 -0.37 -22.18 -1.36
CA ARG A 139 -0.91 -23.56 -1.23
C ARG A 139 -0.22 -24.38 -0.14
N GLN A 140 0.65 -23.76 0.64
CA GLN A 140 1.36 -24.40 1.74
C GLN A 140 0.59 -24.19 3.04
N ILE A 141 0.72 -25.16 3.94
CA ILE A 141 0.28 -25.03 5.33
C ILE A 141 1.50 -25.30 6.20
N PHE A 142 1.83 -24.38 7.11
CA PHE A 142 2.88 -24.57 8.10
C PHE A 142 2.29 -24.72 9.50
N LEU A 143 2.89 -25.58 10.31
CA LEU A 143 2.53 -25.80 11.71
C LEU A 143 3.59 -25.18 12.62
N TRP A 144 3.13 -24.54 13.68
CA TRP A 144 3.95 -23.74 14.59
C TRP A 144 3.56 -24.00 16.04
N ASP A 145 4.50 -24.50 16.83
CA ASP A 145 4.36 -24.49 18.29
C ASP A 145 4.58 -23.06 18.81
N VAL A 146 3.56 -22.49 19.44
CA VAL A 146 3.60 -21.11 19.93
C VAL A 146 4.66 -20.96 21.03
N ASN A 147 4.88 -21.97 21.86
CA ASN A 147 5.88 -21.88 22.93
C ASN A 147 7.28 -21.74 22.34
N THR A 148 7.62 -22.58 21.34
CA THR A 148 8.86 -22.45 20.58
C THR A 148 9.00 -21.06 19.94
N LEU A 149 7.94 -20.53 19.33
CA LEU A 149 7.96 -19.19 18.73
C LEU A 149 8.21 -18.06 19.74
N THR A 150 7.60 -18.15 20.93
CA THR A 150 7.78 -17.13 21.98
C THR A 150 9.14 -17.20 22.67
N ALA A 151 9.86 -18.32 22.54
CA ALA A 151 11.20 -18.51 23.06
C ALA A 151 12.32 -18.07 22.08
N LEU A 152 11.96 -17.54 20.90
CA LEU A 152 12.93 -17.00 19.95
C LEU A 152 13.61 -15.75 20.51
N THR A 153 14.93 -15.70 20.39
CA THR A 153 15.79 -14.58 20.81
C THR A 153 16.83 -14.28 19.73
N ALA A 154 17.64 -13.23 19.91
CA ALA A 154 18.75 -12.96 19.00
C ALA A 154 19.75 -14.13 18.90
N SER A 155 19.96 -14.88 20.00
CA SER A 155 20.85 -16.06 20.04
C SER A 155 20.17 -17.37 19.62
N ASN A 156 18.84 -17.46 19.71
CA ASN A 156 18.04 -18.61 19.28
C ASN A 156 17.00 -18.16 18.24
N ASN A 157 17.44 -17.97 17.01
CA ASN A 157 16.63 -17.42 15.90
C ASN A 157 16.22 -18.46 14.86
N THR A 158 16.43 -19.75 15.15
CA THR A 158 16.07 -20.85 14.25
C THR A 158 14.73 -21.45 14.64
N VAL A 159 13.88 -21.71 13.64
CA VAL A 159 12.58 -22.35 13.82
C VAL A 159 12.46 -23.52 12.87
N THR A 160 12.15 -24.70 13.41
CA THR A 160 11.91 -25.91 12.62
C THR A 160 10.53 -25.81 11.97
N THR A 161 10.47 -25.97 10.66
CA THR A 161 9.22 -25.90 9.91
C THR A 161 8.63 -27.29 9.73
N SER A 162 7.37 -27.46 10.11
CA SER A 162 6.56 -28.62 9.71
C SER A 162 5.52 -28.15 8.71
N SER A 163 5.35 -28.88 7.60
CA SER A 163 4.44 -28.48 6.52
C SER A 163 3.51 -29.60 6.09
N LEU A 164 2.29 -29.23 5.71
CA LEU A 164 1.29 -30.15 5.17
C LEU A 164 1.18 -29.95 3.67
N SER A 165 1.40 -31.02 2.91
CA SER A 165 1.28 -31.02 1.45
C SER A 165 -0.08 -31.58 1.00
N GLY A 166 -0.51 -31.19 -0.20
CA GLY A 166 -1.62 -31.84 -0.91
C GLY A 166 -2.66 -30.89 -1.51
N ASN A 167 -2.75 -29.64 -1.04
CA ASN A 167 -3.60 -28.62 -1.65
C ASN A 167 -3.15 -28.37 -3.09
N LYS A 168 -4.10 -28.39 -4.04
CA LYS A 168 -3.81 -28.14 -5.45
C LYS A 168 -3.97 -26.69 -5.85
N ASP A 169 -4.65 -25.91 -5.02
CA ASP A 169 -5.00 -24.52 -5.30
C ASP A 169 -4.92 -23.66 -4.03
N SER A 170 -5.06 -22.35 -4.20
CA SER A 170 -4.89 -21.34 -3.15
C SER A 170 -5.85 -21.54 -1.97
N ILE A 171 -5.31 -21.48 -0.75
CA ILE A 171 -6.06 -21.75 0.49
C ILE A 171 -6.65 -20.45 1.02
N TYR A 172 -7.93 -20.47 1.39
CA TYR A 172 -8.68 -19.32 1.87
C TYR A 172 -9.20 -19.48 3.30
N SER A 173 -9.28 -20.71 3.81
CA SER A 173 -9.69 -21.00 5.18
C SER A 173 -8.95 -22.18 5.76
N LEU A 174 -8.77 -22.15 7.09
CA LEU A 174 -8.08 -23.16 7.85
C LEU A 174 -8.77 -23.30 9.21
N ALA A 175 -8.92 -24.53 9.71
CA ALA A 175 -9.43 -24.79 11.05
C ALA A 175 -8.72 -25.98 11.68
N MET A 176 -8.50 -25.89 12.99
CA MET A 176 -8.03 -26.99 13.84
C MET A 176 -9.03 -27.19 14.98
N ASN A 177 -9.18 -28.43 15.43
CA ASN A 177 -9.96 -28.69 16.63
C ASN A 177 -9.15 -28.36 17.89
N GLN A 178 -9.84 -28.18 19.02
CA GLN A 178 -9.22 -27.74 20.27
C GLN A 178 -8.10 -28.68 20.75
N LEU A 179 -8.27 -30.00 20.58
CA LEU A 179 -7.31 -31.03 20.98
C LEU A 179 -6.05 -31.08 20.08
N GLY A 180 -6.08 -30.44 18.90
CA GLY A 180 -4.99 -30.47 17.92
C GLY A 180 -4.78 -31.83 17.27
N THR A 181 -5.87 -32.55 16.99
CA THR A 181 -5.84 -33.88 16.37
C THR A 181 -6.27 -33.87 14.90
N ILE A 182 -6.96 -32.82 14.47
CA ILE A 182 -7.48 -32.66 13.11
C ILE A 182 -7.25 -31.24 12.64
N ILE A 183 -6.75 -31.10 11.41
CA ILE A 183 -6.68 -29.84 10.68
C ILE A 183 -7.40 -29.98 9.34
N VAL A 184 -8.20 -28.98 8.98
CA VAL A 184 -8.96 -28.91 7.72
C VAL A 184 -8.59 -27.64 6.96
N SER A 185 -8.35 -27.74 5.66
CA SER A 185 -8.20 -26.60 4.75
C SER A 185 -9.36 -26.48 3.77
N GLY A 186 -9.73 -25.22 3.47
CA GLY A 186 -10.70 -24.85 2.46
C GLY A 186 -10.06 -23.93 1.42
N SER A 187 -10.32 -24.19 0.15
CA SER A 187 -9.61 -23.56 -0.97
C SER A 187 -10.53 -23.37 -2.18
N THR A 188 -9.99 -22.73 -3.22
CA THR A 188 -10.59 -22.66 -4.55
C THR A 188 -10.64 -24.03 -5.27
N GLU A 189 -10.02 -25.07 -4.70
CA GLU A 189 -10.19 -26.47 -5.14
C GLU A 189 -11.62 -26.99 -4.85
N LYS A 190 -12.41 -26.27 -4.02
CA LYS A 190 -13.81 -26.61 -3.64
C LYS A 190 -13.93 -27.87 -2.78
N VAL A 191 -12.80 -28.53 -2.51
CA VAL A 191 -12.69 -29.75 -1.70
C VAL A 191 -12.03 -29.40 -0.38
N LEU A 192 -12.60 -29.89 0.72
CA LEU A 192 -11.95 -29.78 2.03
C LEU A 192 -10.93 -30.90 2.14
N ARG A 193 -9.72 -30.56 2.57
CA ARG A 193 -8.66 -31.54 2.82
C ARG A 193 -8.37 -31.61 4.30
N VAL A 194 -8.12 -32.82 4.79
CA VAL A 194 -8.02 -33.10 6.22
C VAL A 194 -6.73 -33.86 6.51
N TRP A 195 -6.02 -33.44 7.57
CA TRP A 195 -4.81 -34.08 8.04
C TRP A 195 -4.83 -34.29 9.56
N ASP A 196 -3.98 -35.20 10.02
CA ASP A 196 -3.53 -35.23 11.41
C ASP A 196 -2.28 -34.32 11.53
N PRO A 197 -2.33 -33.22 12.30
CA PRO A 197 -1.22 -32.29 12.41
C PRO A 197 0.00 -32.87 13.17
N ARG A 198 -0.17 -33.95 13.94
CA ARG A 198 0.93 -34.59 14.68
C ARG A 198 1.79 -35.48 13.81
N THR A 199 1.16 -36.17 12.86
CA THR A 199 1.84 -37.09 11.93
C THR A 199 2.03 -36.51 10.54
N CYS A 200 1.40 -35.36 10.26
CA CYS A 200 1.27 -34.76 8.92
C CYS A 200 0.59 -35.67 7.89
N ALA A 201 -0.09 -36.73 8.35
CA ALA A 201 -0.73 -37.71 7.49
C ALA A 201 -2.03 -37.15 6.88
N LYS A 202 -2.24 -37.40 5.58
CA LYS A 202 -3.50 -37.09 4.89
C LYS A 202 -4.57 -38.08 5.36
N LEU A 203 -5.68 -37.58 5.90
CA LEU A 203 -6.78 -38.40 6.39
C LEU A 203 -7.87 -38.60 5.33
N MET A 204 -8.39 -37.52 4.77
CA MET A 204 -9.52 -37.57 3.83
C MET A 204 -9.63 -36.32 2.96
N LYS A 205 -10.51 -36.41 1.96
CA LYS A 205 -10.93 -35.31 1.08
C LYS A 205 -12.45 -35.27 1.04
N LEU A 206 -13.06 -34.18 1.48
CA LEU A 206 -14.51 -34.04 1.51
C LEU A 206 -14.96 -33.20 0.32
N LYS A 207 -15.63 -33.85 -0.64
CA LYS A 207 -16.19 -33.21 -1.83
C LYS A 207 -17.66 -32.86 -1.57
N GLY A 208 -18.09 -31.68 -2.03
CA GLY A 208 -19.51 -31.32 -2.03
C GLY A 208 -19.76 -29.84 -2.34
N HIS A 209 -18.90 -28.93 -1.90
CA HIS A 209 -19.01 -27.53 -2.30
C HIS A 209 -18.73 -27.34 -3.80
N THR A 210 -19.35 -26.31 -4.38
CA THR A 210 -19.24 -25.98 -5.81
C THR A 210 -18.42 -24.73 -6.07
N ASP A 211 -17.94 -24.07 -5.02
CA ASP A 211 -17.10 -22.87 -5.08
C ASP A 211 -16.12 -22.80 -3.88
N ASN A 212 -15.35 -21.72 -3.80
CA ASN A 212 -14.31 -21.45 -2.82
C ASN A 212 -14.84 -21.44 -1.38
N VAL A 213 -14.18 -22.19 -0.49
CA VAL A 213 -14.53 -22.34 0.92
C VAL A 213 -13.77 -21.33 1.79
N LYS A 214 -14.49 -20.41 2.41
CA LYS A 214 -13.92 -19.26 3.14
C LYS A 214 -14.09 -19.31 4.65
N ALA A 215 -14.95 -20.20 5.16
CA ALA A 215 -15.11 -20.41 6.59
C ALA A 215 -15.08 -21.90 6.94
N LEU A 216 -14.36 -22.24 8.00
CA LEU A 216 -14.28 -23.60 8.54
C LEU A 216 -14.34 -23.54 10.06
N LEU A 217 -15.08 -24.47 10.66
CA LEU A 217 -15.10 -24.71 12.10
C LEU A 217 -15.06 -26.22 12.36
N LEU A 218 -14.42 -26.61 13.44
CA LEU A 218 -14.40 -27.98 13.95
C LEU A 218 -15.01 -28.01 15.34
N ASN A 219 -15.72 -29.09 15.65
CA ASN A 219 -16.10 -29.34 17.04
C ASN A 219 -14.87 -29.74 17.87
N ARG A 220 -15.00 -29.72 19.21
CA ARG A 220 -13.89 -29.95 20.15
C ARG A 220 -13.12 -31.25 19.85
N ASP A 221 -13.85 -32.34 19.62
CA ASP A 221 -13.26 -33.67 19.39
C ASP A 221 -12.75 -33.89 17.96
N GLY A 222 -13.01 -32.96 17.03
CA GLY A 222 -12.64 -33.11 15.63
C GLY A 222 -13.37 -34.25 14.93
N THR A 223 -14.64 -34.49 15.28
CA THR A 223 -15.48 -35.53 14.65
C THR A 223 -16.47 -34.95 13.64
N GLN A 224 -16.78 -33.65 13.75
CA GLN A 224 -17.64 -32.91 12.84
C GLN A 224 -17.00 -31.60 12.40
N CYS A 225 -17.31 -31.19 11.18
CA CYS A 225 -16.85 -29.93 10.60
C CYS A 225 -18.03 -29.15 10.04
N LEU A 226 -18.04 -27.83 10.25
CA LEU A 226 -18.90 -26.88 9.54
C LEU A 226 -18.07 -26.12 8.51
N SER A 227 -18.61 -25.93 7.31
CA SER A 227 -17.97 -25.14 6.27
C SER A 227 -18.92 -24.18 5.59
N GLY A 228 -18.46 -22.95 5.33
CA GLY A 228 -19.17 -21.91 4.62
C GLY A 228 -18.45 -21.57 3.32
N SER A 229 -19.18 -21.53 2.22
CA SER A 229 -18.63 -21.40 0.88
C SER A 229 -19.24 -20.24 0.08
N SER A 230 -18.48 -19.81 -0.91
CA SER A 230 -18.90 -18.81 -1.90
C SER A 230 -20.07 -19.30 -2.76
N ASP A 231 -20.40 -20.59 -2.72
CA ASP A 231 -21.60 -21.18 -3.34
C ASP A 231 -22.91 -20.88 -2.59
N GLY A 232 -22.87 -20.10 -1.51
CA GLY A 232 -24.02 -19.70 -0.71
C GLY A 232 -24.49 -20.76 0.29
N THR A 233 -23.79 -21.89 0.39
CA THR A 233 -24.17 -22.99 1.28
C THR A 233 -23.30 -23.08 2.53
N ILE A 234 -23.92 -23.55 3.61
CA ILE A 234 -23.24 -24.04 4.81
C ILE A 234 -23.38 -25.56 4.81
N ARG A 235 -22.28 -26.29 5.07
CA ARG A 235 -22.32 -27.76 5.12
C ARG A 235 -21.83 -28.27 6.47
N LEU A 236 -22.53 -29.29 6.97
CA LEU A 236 -22.11 -30.08 8.12
C LEU A 236 -21.55 -31.41 7.63
N TRP A 237 -20.36 -31.76 8.10
CA TRP A 237 -19.63 -32.96 7.71
C TRP A 237 -19.43 -33.87 8.91
N SER A 238 -19.61 -35.18 8.70
CA SER A 238 -19.13 -36.19 9.62
C SER A 238 -17.77 -36.67 9.14
N LEU A 239 -16.73 -36.49 9.95
CA LEU A 239 -15.37 -36.93 9.61
C LEU A 239 -15.23 -38.45 9.74
N GLY A 240 -15.94 -39.08 10.69
CA GLY A 240 -15.99 -40.54 10.81
C GLY A 240 -16.63 -41.22 9.59
N GLN A 241 -17.71 -40.63 9.05
CA GLN A 241 -18.36 -41.13 7.83
C GLN A 241 -17.76 -40.56 6.53
N GLN A 242 -16.80 -39.63 6.63
CA GLN A 242 -16.14 -38.95 5.52
C GLN A 242 -17.10 -38.34 4.47
N ARG A 243 -18.24 -37.82 4.92
CA ARG A 243 -19.28 -37.29 4.02
C ARG A 243 -19.99 -36.06 4.58
N CYS A 244 -20.63 -35.33 3.68
CA CYS A 244 -21.59 -34.30 4.03
C CYS A 244 -22.84 -34.97 4.63
N ILE A 245 -23.30 -34.48 5.79
CA ILE A 245 -24.50 -34.98 6.46
C ILE A 245 -25.67 -33.99 6.40
N ALA A 246 -25.41 -32.68 6.22
CA ALA A 246 -26.44 -31.68 5.99
C ALA A 246 -25.93 -30.52 5.14
N THR A 247 -26.83 -29.82 4.44
CA THR A 247 -26.55 -28.61 3.65
C THR A 247 -27.63 -27.58 3.90
N TYR A 248 -27.24 -26.41 4.40
CA TYR A 248 -28.12 -25.30 4.75
C TYR A 248 -28.00 -24.19 3.70
N ARG A 249 -29.14 -23.70 3.22
CA ARG A 249 -29.23 -22.63 2.21
C ARG A 249 -30.01 -21.45 2.79
N VAL A 250 -29.34 -20.71 3.67
CA VAL A 250 -29.93 -19.56 4.36
C VAL A 250 -29.48 -18.22 3.79
N HIS A 251 -28.47 -18.22 2.91
CA HIS A 251 -27.90 -17.04 2.28
C HIS A 251 -28.17 -17.02 0.77
N ASP A 252 -28.34 -15.83 0.23
CA ASP A 252 -28.58 -15.59 -1.20
C ASP A 252 -27.26 -15.49 -1.99
N GLU A 253 -26.16 -15.16 -1.29
CA GLU A 253 -24.81 -15.03 -1.84
C GLU A 253 -23.78 -15.80 -0.99
N GLY A 254 -22.50 -15.71 -1.35
CA GLY A 254 -21.43 -16.47 -0.70
C GLY A 254 -21.30 -16.23 0.81
N VAL A 255 -21.15 -17.33 1.58
CA VAL A 255 -20.94 -17.36 3.03
C VAL A 255 -19.46 -17.28 3.35
N TRP A 256 -19.05 -16.27 4.11
CA TRP A 256 -17.63 -15.96 4.33
C TRP A 256 -17.18 -16.09 5.79
N ALA A 257 -18.11 -15.99 6.74
CA ALA A 257 -17.84 -16.08 8.15
C ALA A 257 -18.80 -17.08 8.82
N LEU A 258 -18.26 -17.89 9.71
CA LEU A 258 -19.03 -18.79 10.58
C LEU A 258 -18.55 -18.64 12.02
N GLN A 259 -19.48 -18.77 12.96
CA GLN A 259 -19.24 -19.04 14.38
C GLN A 259 -20.20 -20.15 14.84
N VAL A 260 -19.90 -20.77 15.98
CA VAL A 260 -20.74 -21.83 16.56
C VAL A 260 -20.72 -21.74 18.08
N ASN A 261 -21.84 -22.06 18.73
CA ASN A 261 -21.90 -22.20 20.19
C ASN A 261 -21.11 -23.42 20.67
N ASP A 262 -20.83 -23.48 21.98
CA ASP A 262 -19.96 -24.52 22.56
C ASP A 262 -20.53 -25.94 22.41
N ALA A 263 -21.87 -26.06 22.42
CA ALA A 263 -22.56 -27.34 22.18
C ALA A 263 -22.51 -27.82 20.72
N PHE A 264 -21.98 -27.02 19.78
CA PHE A 264 -21.96 -27.32 18.35
C PHE A 264 -23.35 -27.62 17.76
N THR A 265 -24.37 -26.87 18.20
CA THR A 265 -25.78 -27.06 17.80
C THR A 265 -26.35 -25.88 17.02
N HIS A 266 -25.83 -24.68 17.24
CA HIS A 266 -26.30 -23.45 16.59
C HIS A 266 -25.14 -22.82 15.84
N VAL A 267 -25.30 -22.69 14.52
CA VAL A 267 -24.34 -22.01 13.64
C VAL A 267 -24.77 -20.58 13.40
N TYR A 268 -23.81 -19.67 13.52
CA TYR A 268 -23.96 -18.26 13.18
C TYR A 268 -23.25 -18.02 11.86
N SER A 269 -23.94 -17.45 10.88
CA SER A 269 -23.41 -17.31 9.52
C SER A 269 -23.62 -15.91 8.95
N GLY A 270 -22.63 -15.44 8.20
CA GLY A 270 -22.67 -14.15 7.52
C GLY A 270 -21.75 -14.15 6.30
N GLY A 271 -22.04 -13.29 5.33
CA GLY A 271 -21.23 -13.19 4.13
C GLY A 271 -21.57 -12.01 3.24
N ARG A 272 -21.57 -12.25 1.94
CA ARG A 272 -21.68 -11.21 0.91
C ARG A 272 -23.03 -10.48 0.91
N ASP A 273 -24.09 -11.22 1.21
CA ASP A 273 -25.48 -10.71 1.29
C ASP A 273 -25.77 -9.87 2.55
N ARG A 274 -24.77 -9.69 3.44
CA ARG A 274 -24.80 -8.83 4.64
C ARG A 274 -25.73 -9.29 5.76
N LYS A 275 -26.62 -10.25 5.50
CA LYS A 275 -27.52 -10.83 6.50
C LYS A 275 -26.73 -11.73 7.44
N ILE A 276 -27.10 -11.72 8.72
CA ILE A 276 -26.49 -12.59 9.73
C ILE A 276 -27.58 -13.47 10.33
N TYR A 277 -27.41 -14.79 10.24
CA TYR A 277 -28.37 -15.76 10.74
C TYR A 277 -27.79 -16.58 11.89
N CYS A 278 -28.67 -16.98 12.81
CA CYS A 278 -28.45 -18.13 13.70
C CYS A 278 -29.35 -19.28 13.24
N THR A 279 -28.78 -20.44 12.95
CA THR A 279 -29.51 -21.63 12.45
C THR A 279 -29.29 -22.81 13.39
N ASP A 280 -30.36 -23.50 13.80
CA ASP A 280 -30.25 -24.77 14.53
C ASP A 280 -29.86 -25.89 13.56
N LEU A 281 -28.74 -26.55 13.82
CA LEU A 281 -28.20 -27.60 12.95
C LEU A 281 -29.08 -28.87 12.92
N ARG A 282 -29.95 -29.06 13.92
CA ARG A 282 -30.86 -30.22 14.00
C ARG A 282 -32.17 -29.97 13.27
N SER A 283 -32.57 -28.70 13.16
CA SER A 283 -33.85 -28.27 12.61
C SER A 283 -33.64 -26.98 11.81
N PRO A 284 -33.24 -27.07 10.53
CA PRO A 284 -32.77 -25.93 9.75
C PRO A 284 -33.86 -24.89 9.44
N ASP A 285 -35.13 -25.28 9.56
CA ASP A 285 -36.27 -24.38 9.46
C ASP A 285 -36.29 -23.37 10.63
N ILE A 286 -35.67 -23.73 11.76
CA ILE A 286 -35.46 -22.85 12.91
C ILE A 286 -34.23 -21.99 12.64
N ARG A 287 -34.47 -20.83 12.02
CA ARG A 287 -33.47 -19.79 11.79
C ARG A 287 -33.96 -18.44 12.27
N VAL A 288 -33.05 -17.66 12.84
CA VAL A 288 -33.30 -16.28 13.28
C VAL A 288 -32.41 -15.36 12.47
N LEU A 289 -32.99 -14.37 11.79
CA LEU A 289 -32.23 -13.25 11.24
C LEU A 289 -31.82 -12.36 12.41
N ILE A 290 -30.52 -12.31 12.72
CA ILE A 290 -30.00 -11.48 13.82
C ILE A 290 -30.05 -10.02 13.40
N CYS A 291 -29.46 -9.70 12.26
CA CYS A 291 -29.41 -8.36 11.70
C CYS A 291 -29.03 -8.40 10.20
N GLU A 292 -29.16 -7.26 9.54
CA GLU A 292 -28.56 -7.00 8.24
C GLU A 292 -27.50 -5.90 8.40
N GLU A 293 -26.24 -6.22 8.09
CA GLU A 293 -25.13 -5.28 8.17
C GLU A 293 -25.12 -4.27 7.03
N LYS A 294 -24.41 -3.15 7.23
CA LYS A 294 -24.29 -2.09 6.21
C LYS A 294 -23.33 -2.43 5.08
N ALA A 295 -22.63 -3.57 5.18
CA ALA A 295 -21.60 -4.02 4.24
C ALA A 295 -21.38 -5.53 4.35
N PRO A 296 -20.80 -6.18 3.31
CA PRO A 296 -20.47 -7.60 3.35
C PRO A 296 -19.68 -8.00 4.60
N VAL A 297 -20.14 -9.07 5.26
CA VAL A 297 -19.53 -9.60 6.48
C VAL A 297 -18.28 -10.40 6.13
N LEU A 298 -17.16 -10.07 6.76
CA LEU A 298 -15.87 -10.73 6.54
C LEU A 298 -15.54 -11.73 7.64
N LYS A 299 -15.83 -11.37 8.90
CA LYS A 299 -15.58 -12.23 10.07
C LYS A 299 -16.55 -11.88 11.20
N MET A 300 -16.77 -12.86 12.07
CA MET A 300 -17.55 -12.69 13.29
C MET A 300 -16.83 -13.35 14.45
N GLU A 301 -17.00 -12.84 15.66
CA GLU A 301 -16.46 -13.40 16.89
C GLU A 301 -17.53 -13.36 17.99
N LEU A 302 -17.91 -14.53 18.51
CA LEU A 302 -18.90 -14.62 19.58
C LEU A 302 -18.32 -14.12 20.90
N ASP A 303 -19.13 -13.40 21.67
CA ASP A 303 -18.89 -13.26 23.09
C ASP A 303 -19.21 -14.60 23.77
N ARG A 304 -18.20 -15.24 24.36
CA ARG A 304 -18.32 -16.56 25.00
C ARG A 304 -18.35 -16.48 26.53
N SER A 305 -18.76 -15.33 27.08
CA SER A 305 -18.86 -15.14 28.54
C SER A 305 -20.05 -15.87 29.18
N ALA A 306 -21.04 -16.30 28.40
CA ALA A 306 -22.20 -17.06 28.86
C ALA A 306 -22.70 -18.05 27.79
N ASP A 307 -23.49 -19.04 28.21
CA ASP A 307 -24.25 -19.93 27.32
C ASP A 307 -25.76 -19.78 27.63
N PRO A 308 -26.60 -19.34 26.67
CA PRO A 308 -26.27 -18.98 25.28
C PRO A 308 -25.34 -17.76 25.16
N PRO A 309 -24.56 -17.63 24.07
CA PRO A 309 -23.71 -16.46 23.81
C PRO A 309 -24.52 -15.14 23.88
N PRO A 310 -24.10 -14.14 24.66
CA PRO A 310 -24.89 -12.92 24.85
C PRO A 310 -24.80 -11.93 23.68
N ALA A 311 -23.74 -11.99 22.88
CA ALA A 311 -23.48 -11.06 21.79
C ALA A 311 -22.55 -11.65 20.72
N ILE A 312 -22.51 -10.99 19.57
CA ILE A 312 -21.58 -11.30 18.48
C ILE A 312 -20.93 -10.01 17.96
N TRP A 313 -19.61 -10.00 17.85
CA TRP A 313 -18.84 -8.96 17.18
C TRP A 313 -18.73 -9.25 15.70
N VAL A 314 -18.89 -8.23 14.87
CA VAL A 314 -18.98 -8.36 13.41
C VAL A 314 -18.03 -7.38 12.73
N ALA A 315 -17.19 -7.93 11.86
CA ALA A 315 -16.28 -7.20 10.99
C ALA A 315 -16.76 -7.28 9.53
N THR A 316 -16.71 -6.15 8.84
CA THR A 316 -17.20 -6.01 7.46
C THR A 316 -16.15 -5.35 6.57
N THR A 317 -16.48 -5.12 5.30
CA THR A 317 -15.63 -4.30 4.41
C THR A 317 -15.57 -2.83 4.81
N LYS A 318 -16.42 -2.36 5.73
CA LYS A 318 -16.30 -1.02 6.35
C LYS A 318 -15.33 -1.06 7.53
N SER A 319 -14.75 0.09 7.85
CA SER A 319 -13.79 0.26 8.95
C SER A 319 -14.43 0.22 10.35
N THR A 320 -15.73 0.43 10.46
CA THR A 320 -16.51 0.31 11.70
C THR A 320 -16.69 -1.15 12.08
N VAL A 321 -16.60 -1.45 13.39
CA VAL A 321 -16.83 -2.80 13.93
C VAL A 321 -17.99 -2.74 14.92
N ASN A 322 -18.98 -3.61 14.75
CA ASN A 322 -20.24 -3.59 15.49
C ASN A 322 -20.35 -4.80 16.42
N LYS A 323 -20.96 -4.60 17.59
CA LYS A 323 -21.42 -5.67 18.47
C LYS A 323 -22.94 -5.75 18.41
N TRP A 324 -23.48 -6.92 18.14
CA TRP A 324 -24.91 -7.18 18.09
C TRP A 324 -25.30 -8.07 19.26
N THR A 325 -26.37 -7.71 19.97
CA THR A 325 -26.87 -8.53 21.08
C THR A 325 -27.62 -9.75 20.55
N LEU A 326 -27.49 -10.87 21.27
CA LEU A 326 -28.22 -12.11 20.98
C LEU A 326 -29.28 -12.40 22.07
N LYS A 327 -29.54 -11.43 22.96
CA LYS A 327 -30.60 -11.54 23.96
C LYS A 327 -31.95 -11.69 23.25
N GLY A 328 -32.77 -12.64 23.71
CA GLY A 328 -34.09 -12.90 23.14
C GLY A 328 -34.11 -13.86 21.95
N ILE A 329 -32.98 -14.47 21.57
CA ILE A 329 -32.94 -15.44 20.45
C ILE A 329 -33.89 -16.63 20.64
N HIS A 330 -34.19 -17.00 21.89
CA HIS A 330 -35.14 -18.06 22.25
C HIS A 330 -36.61 -17.62 22.16
N ASN A 331 -36.90 -16.32 22.28
CA ASN A 331 -38.28 -15.81 22.27
C ASN A 331 -38.90 -15.90 20.87
N PHE A 332 -38.07 -15.84 19.82
CA PHE A 332 -38.51 -16.02 18.43
C PHE A 332 -39.02 -17.44 18.13
N ARG A 333 -38.70 -18.44 18.97
CA ARG A 333 -39.26 -19.79 18.87
C ARG A 333 -40.69 -19.89 19.42
N ALA A 334 -41.13 -18.96 20.26
CA ALA A 334 -42.41 -19.02 20.98
C ALA A 334 -43.54 -18.18 20.33
N SER A 335 -43.18 -17.19 19.52
CA SER A 335 -44.12 -16.43 18.69
C SER A 335 -44.43 -17.27 17.45
N GLY A 336 -45.47 -18.10 17.54
CA GLY A 336 -45.88 -18.99 16.48
C GLY A 336 -46.13 -18.25 15.16
N ASP A 337 -45.61 -18.82 14.09
CA ASP A 337 -46.33 -18.93 12.83
C ASP A 337 -45.91 -20.27 12.22
N TYR A 338 -46.86 -21.21 12.20
CA TYR A 338 -46.82 -22.40 11.37
C TYR A 338 -47.17 -22.06 9.92
N ASP A 339 -46.96 -20.81 9.49
CA ASP A 339 -47.14 -20.40 8.12
C ASP A 339 -45.84 -20.69 7.36
N ASN A 340 -45.88 -21.82 6.66
CA ASN A 340 -44.93 -22.29 5.65
C ASN A 340 -44.85 -21.36 4.42
N ASP A 341 -45.25 -20.10 4.56
CA ASP A 341 -45.29 -19.13 3.49
C ASP A 341 -43.95 -18.39 3.42
N CYS A 342 -43.10 -18.83 2.49
CA CYS A 342 -41.84 -18.19 2.07
C CYS A 342 -42.02 -16.75 1.52
N THR A 343 -43.15 -16.10 1.78
CA THR A 343 -43.58 -14.81 1.20
C THR A 343 -43.45 -13.64 2.18
N ASN A 344 -43.36 -13.90 3.50
CA ASN A 344 -43.20 -12.84 4.51
C ASN A 344 -41.72 -12.62 4.86
N PRO A 345 -41.21 -11.37 4.81
CA PRO A 345 -39.82 -11.07 5.14
C PRO A 345 -39.55 -11.35 6.63
N ILE A 346 -38.54 -12.18 6.91
CA ILE A 346 -38.10 -12.47 8.29
C ILE A 346 -37.65 -11.16 8.94
N THR A 347 -38.30 -10.78 10.04
CA THR A 347 -37.96 -9.56 10.79
C THR A 347 -36.65 -9.77 11.57
N PRO A 348 -35.68 -8.84 11.51
CA PRO A 348 -34.41 -8.99 12.24
C PRO A 348 -34.61 -8.85 13.75
N LEU A 349 -33.83 -9.62 14.52
CA LEU A 349 -33.78 -9.52 15.98
C LEU A 349 -33.29 -8.13 16.44
N CYS A 350 -32.30 -7.58 15.75
CA CYS A 350 -31.69 -6.29 16.06
C CYS A 350 -31.72 -5.38 14.83
N THR A 351 -32.15 -4.13 15.01
CA THR A 351 -32.09 -3.07 13.99
C THR A 351 -30.92 -2.10 14.19
N GLN A 352 -30.34 -2.07 15.39
CA GLN A 352 -29.16 -1.26 15.73
C GLN A 352 -28.17 -2.08 16.58
N PRO A 353 -26.85 -1.82 16.45
CA PRO A 353 -25.83 -2.49 17.25
C PRO A 353 -25.85 -2.01 18.71
N ASP A 354 -25.52 -2.92 19.63
CA ASP A 354 -25.36 -2.63 21.07
C ASP A 354 -24.10 -1.81 21.38
N GLN A 355 -23.05 -1.99 20.57
CA GLN A 355 -21.81 -1.21 20.68
C GLN A 355 -21.18 -1.01 19.30
N VAL A 356 -20.58 0.16 19.08
CA VAL A 356 -19.92 0.52 17.81
C VAL A 356 -18.51 1.01 18.09
N ILE A 357 -17.52 0.34 17.50
CA ILE A 357 -16.17 0.86 17.36
C ILE A 357 -16.13 1.70 16.09
N LYS A 358 -15.80 2.98 16.23
CA LYS A 358 -15.72 3.94 15.12
C LYS A 358 -14.64 3.53 14.11
N GLY A 359 -14.90 3.79 12.83
CA GLY A 359 -13.95 3.60 11.74
C GLY A 359 -13.52 4.95 11.15
N GLY A 360 -12.30 5.01 10.62
CA GLY A 360 -11.81 6.12 9.81
C GLY A 360 -12.22 5.97 8.34
N ALA A 361 -12.04 7.04 7.56
CA ALA A 361 -12.35 7.03 6.14
C ALA A 361 -11.21 6.43 5.31
N SER A 362 -11.55 5.61 4.32
CA SER A 362 -10.60 5.06 3.35
C SER A 362 -10.50 5.98 2.15
N ILE A 363 -9.30 6.23 1.64
CA ILE A 363 -9.11 6.83 0.32
C ILE A 363 -9.50 5.80 -0.74
N ILE A 364 -10.41 6.18 -1.64
CA ILE A 364 -10.99 5.29 -2.67
C ILE A 364 -10.76 5.78 -4.10
N GLN A 365 -10.44 7.06 -4.29
CA GLN A 365 -10.01 7.62 -5.57
C GLN A 365 -8.77 8.49 -5.37
N CYS A 366 -7.89 8.49 -6.36
CA CYS A 366 -6.65 9.24 -6.39
C CYS A 366 -6.40 9.71 -7.83
N HIS A 367 -6.00 10.98 -7.97
CA HIS A 367 -5.59 11.58 -9.23
C HIS A 367 -4.26 12.29 -9.05
N ILE A 368 -3.26 11.87 -9.83
CA ILE A 368 -1.92 12.48 -9.83
C ILE A 368 -1.93 13.64 -10.83
N LEU A 369 -1.67 14.86 -10.35
CA LEU A 369 -1.64 16.03 -11.22
C LEU A 369 -0.46 16.00 -12.21
N ASN A 370 -0.53 16.90 -13.19
CA ASN A 370 0.44 16.98 -14.29
C ASN A 370 1.87 17.33 -13.85
N ASP A 371 2.01 17.99 -12.70
CA ASP A 371 3.30 18.32 -12.10
C ASP A 371 4.03 17.11 -11.48
N LYS A 372 3.36 15.94 -11.39
CA LYS A 372 3.86 14.74 -10.71
C LYS A 372 4.42 15.04 -9.33
N ARG A 373 3.78 15.94 -8.60
CA ARG A 373 4.10 16.23 -7.21
C ARG A 373 2.86 16.23 -6.35
N HIS A 374 1.76 16.74 -6.88
CA HIS A 374 0.55 16.84 -6.11
C HIS A 374 -0.47 15.77 -6.49
N ILE A 375 -1.22 15.32 -5.47
CA ILE A 375 -2.30 14.37 -5.61
C ILE A 375 -3.59 15.00 -5.10
N LEU A 376 -4.69 14.70 -5.78
CA LEU A 376 -6.04 14.89 -5.27
C LEU A 376 -6.63 13.53 -4.90
N THR A 377 -7.26 13.41 -3.74
CA THR A 377 -7.93 12.16 -3.33
C THR A 377 -9.38 12.39 -2.96
N LYS A 378 -10.18 11.31 -3.03
CA LYS A 378 -11.54 11.25 -2.48
C LYS A 378 -11.67 10.06 -1.54
N ASP A 379 -12.25 10.29 -0.37
CA ASP A 379 -12.44 9.26 0.66
C ASP A 379 -13.86 8.65 0.67
N THR A 380 -14.09 7.63 1.50
CA THR A 380 -15.40 6.98 1.69
C THR A 380 -16.49 7.89 2.25
N ASN A 381 -16.12 9.05 2.81
CA ASN A 381 -17.04 10.08 3.29
C ASN A 381 -17.32 11.15 2.21
N ASN A 382 -16.78 10.97 1.00
CA ASN A 382 -16.78 11.91 -0.12
C ASN A 382 -16.05 13.23 0.17
N ASN A 383 -15.13 13.25 1.14
CA ASN A 383 -14.25 14.40 1.31
C ASN A 383 -13.13 14.31 0.28
N VAL A 384 -12.81 15.46 -0.32
CA VAL A 384 -11.69 15.65 -1.22
C VAL A 384 -10.56 16.32 -0.47
N ALA A 385 -9.33 15.87 -0.69
CA ALA A 385 -8.13 16.44 -0.08
C ALA A 385 -7.00 16.57 -1.10
N TYR A 386 -6.15 17.57 -0.89
CA TYR A 386 -5.00 17.88 -1.72
C TYR A 386 -3.69 17.59 -0.96
N TRP A 387 -2.75 16.92 -1.62
CA TRP A 387 -1.57 16.33 -0.99
C TRP A 387 -0.30 16.69 -1.77
N ASP A 388 0.81 16.84 -1.06
CA ASP A 388 2.15 16.98 -1.63
C ASP A 388 2.90 15.66 -1.42
N VAL A 389 3.14 14.94 -2.53
CA VAL A 389 3.85 13.65 -2.53
C VAL A 389 5.30 13.85 -2.14
N LEU A 390 5.95 14.90 -2.64
CA LEU A 390 7.36 15.15 -2.39
C LEU A 390 7.61 15.44 -0.90
N LYS A 391 6.73 16.22 -0.27
CA LYS A 391 6.81 16.51 1.18
C LYS A 391 6.11 15.45 2.05
N ALA A 392 5.53 14.41 1.45
CA ALA A 392 4.81 13.34 2.11
C ALA A 392 3.73 13.84 3.10
N CYS A 393 2.96 14.87 2.74
CA CYS A 393 2.01 15.51 3.65
C CYS A 393 0.70 15.93 2.97
N LYS A 394 -0.34 16.13 3.78
CA LYS A 394 -1.58 16.78 3.35
C LYS A 394 -1.35 18.29 3.28
N VAL A 395 -1.80 18.92 2.20
CA VAL A 395 -1.74 20.38 2.01
C VAL A 395 -3.02 21.02 2.54
N GLU A 396 -4.18 20.53 2.09
CA GLU A 396 -5.49 21.08 2.49
C GLU A 396 -6.61 20.05 2.36
N ASP A 397 -7.64 20.17 3.21
CA ASP A 397 -8.91 19.46 3.09
C ASP A 397 -9.93 20.36 2.39
N LEU A 398 -10.45 19.91 1.25
CA LEU A 398 -11.41 20.68 0.43
C LEU A 398 -12.87 20.39 0.79
N GLY A 399 -13.11 19.40 1.67
CA GLY A 399 -14.44 18.97 2.05
C GLY A 399 -15.17 18.26 0.91
N LYS A 400 -16.50 18.35 0.87
CA LYS A 400 -17.34 17.60 -0.09
C LYS A 400 -17.53 18.37 -1.41
N VAL A 401 -16.44 18.65 -2.11
CA VAL A 401 -16.46 19.22 -3.47
C VAL A 401 -16.58 18.12 -4.53
N ASP A 402 -16.96 18.49 -5.75
CA ASP A 402 -16.93 17.56 -6.88
C ASP A 402 -15.47 17.24 -7.26
N PHE A 403 -15.17 15.94 -7.36
CA PHE A 403 -13.79 15.47 -7.53
C PHE A 403 -13.26 15.75 -8.95
N GLU A 404 -14.08 15.57 -9.98
CA GLU A 404 -13.67 15.74 -11.38
C GLU A 404 -13.54 17.23 -11.73
N ASP A 405 -14.42 18.08 -11.20
CA ASP A 405 -14.33 19.51 -11.43
C ASP A 405 -13.15 20.14 -10.69
N GLU A 406 -12.80 19.66 -9.50
CA GLU A 406 -11.59 20.12 -8.80
C GLU A 406 -10.30 19.66 -9.52
N ILE A 407 -10.29 18.49 -10.17
CA ILE A 407 -9.19 18.08 -11.07
C ILE A 407 -9.04 19.07 -12.23
N LYS A 408 -10.15 19.39 -12.93
CA LYS A 408 -10.12 20.35 -14.06
C LYS A 408 -9.66 21.73 -13.61
N LYS A 409 -10.15 22.21 -12.47
CA LYS A 409 -9.79 23.52 -11.89
C LYS A 409 -8.29 23.62 -11.58
N ARG A 410 -7.65 22.51 -11.20
CA ARG A 410 -6.21 22.43 -10.89
C ARG A 410 -5.35 21.98 -12.08
N PHE A 411 -5.93 21.86 -13.26
CA PHE A 411 -5.18 21.50 -14.46
C PHE A 411 -4.13 22.57 -14.77
N LYS A 412 -2.88 22.11 -14.94
CA LYS A 412 -1.77 22.92 -15.44
C LYS A 412 -1.21 22.24 -16.69
N MET A 413 -1.00 23.00 -17.75
CA MET A 413 -0.44 22.50 -19.01
C MET A 413 1.09 22.38 -18.88
N VAL A 414 1.53 21.44 -18.04
CA VAL A 414 2.94 21.07 -17.82
C VAL A 414 3.07 19.56 -17.95
N TYR A 415 4.20 19.06 -18.43
CA TYR A 415 4.45 17.63 -18.43
C TYR A 415 5.72 17.31 -17.62
N VAL A 416 5.54 16.54 -16.55
CA VAL A 416 6.64 15.92 -15.80
C VAL A 416 6.56 14.41 -16.00
N PRO A 417 7.68 13.71 -16.30
CA PRO A 417 7.70 12.24 -16.37
C PRO A 417 7.22 11.60 -15.05
N ASN A 418 6.52 10.47 -15.14
CA ASN A 418 6.19 9.68 -13.96
C ASN A 418 7.48 9.19 -13.28
N TRP A 419 7.50 9.23 -11.95
CA TRP A 419 8.64 8.81 -11.13
C TRP A 419 8.23 8.08 -9.84
N PHE A 420 6.93 7.85 -9.67
CA PHE A 420 6.37 7.07 -8.58
C PHE A 420 5.06 6.43 -9.02
N SER A 421 4.64 5.42 -8.26
CA SER A 421 3.32 4.82 -8.34
C SER A 421 2.58 4.97 -7.01
N VAL A 422 1.24 4.88 -7.06
CA VAL A 422 0.37 5.03 -5.89
C VAL A 422 -0.49 3.79 -5.77
N ASP A 423 -0.60 3.26 -4.56
CA ASP A 423 -1.59 2.24 -4.22
C ASP A 423 -2.46 2.68 -3.03
N LEU A 424 -3.71 2.22 -3.03
CA LEU A 424 -4.72 2.55 -2.02
C LEU A 424 -5.18 1.31 -1.23
N LYS A 425 -4.40 0.22 -1.26
CA LYS A 425 -4.85 -1.06 -0.69
C LYS A 425 -5.14 -0.95 0.80
N THR A 426 -4.38 -0.12 1.52
CA THR A 426 -4.55 0.13 2.95
C THR A 426 -5.63 1.16 3.28
N GLY A 427 -6.24 1.80 2.27
CA GLY A 427 -7.11 2.96 2.46
C GLY A 427 -6.35 4.25 2.79
N MET A 428 -5.02 4.21 2.76
CA MET A 428 -4.10 5.34 2.91
C MET A 428 -3.26 5.48 1.63
N LEU A 429 -2.65 6.64 1.42
CA LEU A 429 -1.74 6.86 0.30
C LEU A 429 -0.42 6.14 0.56
N THR A 430 -0.17 5.06 -0.19
CA THR A 430 1.13 4.40 -0.23
C THR A 430 1.80 4.74 -1.55
N ILE A 431 2.97 5.35 -1.47
CA ILE A 431 3.76 5.78 -2.63
C ILE A 431 4.91 4.79 -2.79
N THR A 432 5.18 4.35 -4.01
CA THR A 432 6.25 3.39 -4.32
C THR A 432 7.17 3.93 -5.41
N LEU A 433 8.48 3.87 -5.12
CA LEU A 433 9.59 4.25 -5.98
C LEU A 433 10.26 2.99 -6.52
N ASP A 434 10.45 2.94 -7.84
CA ASP A 434 11.13 1.86 -8.53
C ASP A 434 12.38 2.39 -9.25
N GLU A 435 13.43 1.57 -9.31
CA GLU A 435 14.69 1.92 -9.99
C GLU A 435 14.48 2.39 -11.44
N SER A 436 13.46 1.86 -12.13
CA SER A 436 13.25 2.14 -13.55
C SER A 436 12.81 3.57 -13.88
N ASP A 437 12.09 4.24 -12.99
CA ASP A 437 11.50 5.55 -13.25
C ASP A 437 11.69 6.58 -12.12
N CYS A 438 12.17 6.19 -10.93
CA CYS A 438 12.37 7.08 -9.78
C CYS A 438 13.13 8.37 -10.14
N PHE A 439 14.11 8.28 -11.05
CA PHE A 439 14.96 9.41 -11.43
C PHE A 439 14.55 10.09 -12.75
N ALA A 440 13.39 9.77 -13.32
CA ALA A 440 12.95 10.32 -14.60
C ALA A 440 12.55 11.82 -14.51
N ALA A 441 12.14 12.30 -13.34
CA ALA A 441 11.59 13.63 -13.15
C ALA A 441 12.64 14.66 -12.70
N TRP A 442 13.17 15.39 -13.68
CA TRP A 442 13.92 16.62 -13.45
C TRP A 442 13.01 17.84 -13.57
N VAL A 443 13.13 18.79 -12.65
CA VAL A 443 12.39 20.07 -12.64
C VAL A 443 13.31 21.20 -12.21
N SER A 444 12.95 22.44 -12.51
CA SER A 444 13.65 23.59 -11.94
C SER A 444 13.27 23.78 -10.46
N ALA A 445 14.17 24.35 -9.66
CA ALA A 445 13.88 24.68 -8.27
C ALA A 445 12.69 25.64 -8.17
N LYS A 446 12.64 26.65 -9.04
CA LYS A 446 11.56 27.64 -9.08
C LYS A 446 10.20 27.02 -9.43
N ASP A 447 10.13 26.12 -10.41
CA ASP A 447 8.88 25.42 -10.78
C ASP A 447 8.44 24.44 -9.69
N ALA A 448 9.40 23.89 -8.94
CA ALA A 448 9.15 23.14 -7.72
C ALA A 448 8.84 24.05 -6.51
N GLY A 449 8.75 25.37 -6.65
CA GLY A 449 8.42 26.27 -5.56
C GLY A 449 9.49 26.32 -4.45
N PHE A 450 10.74 26.06 -4.79
CA PHE A 450 11.90 26.27 -3.92
C PHE A 450 12.66 27.52 -4.37
N SER A 451 13.07 28.35 -3.42
CA SER A 451 13.88 29.54 -3.66
C SER A 451 15.33 29.30 -3.23
N SER A 452 16.27 29.74 -4.05
CA SER A 452 17.70 29.78 -3.73
C SER A 452 18.09 31.17 -3.19
N PRO A 453 19.02 31.26 -2.22
CA PRO A 453 19.48 32.56 -1.69
C PRO A 453 20.23 33.42 -2.72
N ASP A 454 20.88 32.78 -3.69
CA ASP A 454 21.71 33.41 -4.73
C ASP A 454 20.93 33.75 -6.01
N GLY A 455 19.62 33.45 -6.05
CA GLY A 455 18.78 33.63 -7.23
C GLY A 455 19.04 32.61 -8.35
N SER A 456 19.88 31.61 -8.13
CA SER A 456 20.12 30.52 -9.09
C SER A 456 18.89 29.62 -9.22
N ASP A 457 18.68 29.02 -10.39
CA ASP A 457 17.57 28.08 -10.60
C ASP A 457 18.09 26.66 -10.93
N PRO A 458 18.64 25.95 -9.93
CA PRO A 458 19.23 24.64 -10.15
C PRO A 458 18.17 23.63 -10.60
N LYS A 459 18.61 22.64 -11.39
CA LYS A 459 17.75 21.53 -11.78
C LYS A 459 17.77 20.47 -10.68
N LEU A 460 16.59 20.06 -10.26
CA LEU A 460 16.35 19.15 -9.14
C LEU A 460 15.75 17.85 -9.65
N ASN A 461 16.22 16.73 -9.12
CA ASN A 461 15.62 15.42 -9.37
C ASN A 461 14.66 15.06 -8.23
N LEU A 462 13.36 14.93 -8.53
CA LEU A 462 12.33 14.76 -7.50
C LEU A 462 12.51 13.46 -6.70
N GLY A 463 12.76 12.33 -7.37
CA GLY A 463 12.98 11.06 -6.71
C GLY A 463 14.26 11.04 -5.87
N GLY A 464 15.34 11.66 -6.37
CA GLY A 464 16.58 11.79 -5.62
C GLY A 464 16.43 12.60 -4.33
N LEU A 465 15.77 13.76 -4.40
CA LEU A 465 15.48 14.58 -3.22
C LEU A 465 14.62 13.83 -2.20
N LEU A 466 13.61 13.10 -2.67
CA LEU A 466 12.73 12.33 -1.81
C LEU A 466 13.48 11.21 -1.06
N LEU A 467 14.31 10.43 -1.76
CA LEU A 467 15.11 9.37 -1.12
C LEU A 467 16.02 9.93 -0.03
N GLN A 468 16.65 11.08 -0.26
CA GLN A 468 17.48 11.76 0.73
C GLN A 468 16.67 12.23 1.95
N ALA A 469 15.42 12.68 1.75
CA ALA A 469 14.54 13.04 2.87
C ALA A 469 14.06 11.80 3.66
N LEU A 470 13.70 10.70 2.97
CA LEU A 470 13.26 9.46 3.62
C LEU A 470 14.35 8.80 4.47
N LEU A 471 15.63 8.99 4.09
CA LEU A 471 16.80 8.46 4.79
C LEU A 471 17.61 9.55 5.51
N GLU A 472 17.02 10.71 5.77
CA GLU A 472 17.69 11.86 6.38
C GLU A 472 18.35 11.55 7.73
N TYR A 473 17.73 10.66 8.51
CA TYR A 473 18.22 10.26 9.84
C TYR A 473 19.23 9.11 9.80
N TRP A 474 19.51 8.53 8.62
CA TRP A 474 20.48 7.45 8.49
C TRP A 474 21.91 8.03 8.49
N PRO A 475 22.75 7.75 9.50
CA PRO A 475 24.05 8.41 9.65
C PRO A 475 25.00 8.21 8.46
N ARG A 476 24.85 7.12 7.71
CA ARG A 476 25.65 6.85 6.51
C ARG A 476 25.41 7.85 5.37
N THR A 477 24.31 8.60 5.40
CA THR A 477 23.97 9.61 4.37
C THR A 477 24.50 11.01 4.69
N HIS A 478 25.06 11.18 5.89
CA HIS A 478 25.56 12.45 6.41
C HIS A 478 26.93 12.74 5.82
N VAL A 479 27.12 13.96 5.30
CA VAL A 479 28.40 14.41 4.76
C VAL A 479 29.12 15.24 5.82
N ASN A 480 30.37 14.90 6.11
CA ASN A 480 31.24 15.73 6.94
C ASN A 480 31.89 16.79 6.05
N PRO A 481 31.86 18.08 6.46
CA PRO A 481 32.48 19.15 5.67
C PRO A 481 34.00 18.99 5.48
N MET A 482 34.68 18.17 6.29
CA MET A 482 36.12 17.90 6.12
C MET A 482 36.46 17.00 4.91
N ASP A 483 35.50 16.22 4.39
CA ASP A 483 35.75 15.34 3.23
C ASP A 483 35.68 16.11 1.89
N GLU A 484 35.22 17.38 1.89
CA GLU A 484 35.20 18.25 0.71
C GLU A 484 36.47 19.12 0.57
N GLU A 485 37.22 19.35 1.66
CA GLU A 485 38.41 20.22 1.66
C GLU A 485 39.67 19.57 1.04
N GLU A 486 39.67 18.27 0.71
CA GLU A 486 40.81 17.66 -0.01
C GLU A 486 40.93 18.11 -1.48
N ASN A 487 39.98 18.89 -2.01
CA ASN A 487 40.03 19.37 -3.41
C ASN A 487 40.13 20.88 -3.62
N GLU A 488 40.04 21.75 -2.61
CA GLU A 488 40.34 23.19 -2.78
C GLU A 488 41.08 23.77 -1.57
N VAL A 489 42.37 23.99 -1.75
CA VAL A 489 43.20 24.74 -0.80
C VAL A 489 42.87 26.22 -0.94
N ASN A 490 42.15 26.80 0.05
CA ASN A 490 42.33 28.21 0.43
C ASN A 490 41.78 28.49 1.84
N HIS A 491 42.69 28.78 2.76
CA HIS A 491 42.41 29.25 4.11
C HIS A 491 41.63 30.56 4.12
N VAL A 492 40.52 30.62 4.88
CA VAL A 492 40.13 31.82 5.63
C VAL A 492 39.53 31.41 6.98
N ASN A 493 40.08 31.98 8.05
CA ASN A 493 39.63 31.85 9.44
C ASN A 493 38.19 32.36 9.66
N GLY A 494 37.36 31.55 10.29
CA GLY A 494 36.11 31.96 10.92
C GLY A 494 35.48 30.79 11.65
N GLU A 495 35.12 30.96 12.93
CA GLU A 495 34.40 29.98 13.73
C GLU A 495 33.01 29.71 13.11
N GLN A 496 32.92 28.76 12.18
CA GLN A 496 31.66 28.19 11.71
C GLN A 496 31.44 26.86 12.41
N GLU A 497 30.35 26.75 13.16
CA GLU A 497 29.89 25.48 13.72
C GLU A 497 29.82 24.43 12.60
N ASN A 498 30.66 23.39 12.67
CA ASN A 498 30.67 22.21 11.80
C ASN A 498 29.32 21.46 11.88
N ARG A 499 28.30 21.95 11.18
CA ARG A 499 26.99 21.29 11.09
C ARG A 499 27.02 20.30 9.94
N VAL A 500 27.13 19.02 10.30
CA VAL A 500 26.92 17.87 9.40
C VAL A 500 25.71 18.11 8.50
N GLN A 501 25.90 18.07 7.18
CA GLN A 501 24.80 18.28 6.25
C GLN A 501 23.88 17.05 6.25
N LYS A 502 22.60 17.28 6.60
CA LYS A 502 21.57 16.24 6.68
C LYS A 502 20.48 16.49 5.63
N GLY A 503 19.97 15.40 5.07
CA GLY A 503 18.87 15.43 4.11
C GLY A 503 19.27 16.07 2.77
N ASN A 504 18.32 16.74 2.13
CA ASN A 504 18.47 17.28 0.78
C ASN A 504 18.61 18.81 0.71
N GLY A 505 18.43 19.52 1.84
CA GLY A 505 18.53 20.98 1.92
C GLY A 505 17.29 21.78 1.48
N TYR A 506 16.25 21.13 0.94
CA TYR A 506 15.03 21.79 0.43
C TYR A 506 13.78 21.50 1.27
N PHE A 507 13.61 20.26 1.73
CA PHE A 507 12.46 19.86 2.54
C PHE A 507 12.76 18.63 3.39
N GLN A 508 11.91 18.40 4.38
CA GLN A 508 11.87 17.19 5.19
C GLN A 508 10.53 16.49 5.02
N VAL A 509 10.52 15.17 5.19
CA VAL A 509 9.28 14.40 5.33
C VAL A 509 8.87 14.34 6.81
N PRO A 510 7.59 14.12 7.14
CA PRO A 510 7.18 13.92 8.52
C PRO A 510 7.99 12.79 9.18
N PRO A 511 8.59 12.98 10.36
CA PRO A 511 9.51 12.00 10.94
C PRO A 511 8.86 10.65 11.28
N HIS A 512 7.54 10.61 11.44
CA HIS A 512 6.74 9.40 11.66
C HIS A 512 6.39 8.64 10.36
N THR A 513 6.82 9.12 9.20
CA THR A 513 6.56 8.48 7.91
C THR A 513 7.16 7.08 7.89
N PRO A 514 6.36 6.01 7.71
CA PRO A 514 6.89 4.66 7.55
C PRO A 514 7.63 4.55 6.22
N VAL A 515 8.86 4.04 6.26
CA VAL A 515 9.68 3.70 5.09
C VAL A 515 9.77 2.18 4.99
N ILE A 516 9.56 1.65 3.79
CA ILE A 516 9.42 0.22 3.52
C ILE A 516 10.33 -0.16 2.36
N PHE A 517 11.19 -1.15 2.58
CA PHE A 517 11.98 -1.79 1.54
C PHE A 517 11.36 -3.15 1.23
N GLY A 518 10.96 -3.37 -0.02
CA GLY A 518 10.25 -4.57 -0.44
C GLY A 518 10.64 -5.03 -1.83
N GLU A 519 10.51 -6.33 -2.09
CA GLU A 519 10.63 -6.86 -3.46
C GLU A 519 9.36 -6.54 -4.25
N ALA A 520 9.49 -6.25 -5.56
CA ALA A 520 8.36 -5.97 -6.45
C ALA A 520 7.28 -7.09 -6.52
N GLY A 521 7.54 -8.26 -5.94
CA GLY A 521 6.59 -9.38 -5.82
C GLY A 521 5.94 -9.52 -4.44
N GLY A 522 6.03 -8.52 -3.55
CA GLY A 522 5.24 -8.42 -2.32
C GLY A 522 5.96 -8.78 -1.02
N ARG A 523 7.16 -9.37 -1.06
CA ARG A 523 7.91 -9.71 0.15
C ARG A 523 8.54 -8.44 0.73
N THR A 524 8.13 -8.08 1.95
CA THR A 524 8.76 -6.98 2.69
C THR A 524 10.09 -7.42 3.30
N LEU A 525 11.15 -6.67 3.02
CA LEU A 525 12.49 -6.89 3.55
C LEU A 525 12.64 -6.20 4.90
N PHE A 526 12.38 -4.89 4.94
CA PHE A 526 12.54 -4.07 6.14
C PHE A 526 11.53 -2.92 6.16
N ARG A 527 11.11 -2.53 7.38
CA ARG A 527 10.21 -1.40 7.64
C ARG A 527 10.70 -0.69 8.89
N LEU A 528 10.78 0.63 8.82
CA LEU A 528 11.08 1.53 9.94
C LEU A 528 10.29 2.83 9.81
N LEU A 529 10.31 3.67 10.84
CA LEU A 529 9.91 5.08 10.68
C LEU A 529 11.13 5.90 10.25
N CYS A 530 10.92 6.95 9.47
CA CYS A 530 11.98 7.83 8.99
C CYS A 530 12.95 8.27 10.11
N ARG A 531 12.41 8.71 11.27
CA ARG A 531 13.20 9.15 12.43
C ARG A 531 14.06 8.08 13.10
N ASP A 532 13.72 6.81 12.93
CA ASP A 532 14.38 5.69 13.63
C ASP A 532 15.65 5.22 12.90
N SER A 533 15.94 5.76 11.71
CA SER A 533 17.07 5.35 10.86
C SER A 533 18.46 5.50 11.51
N GLY A 534 18.56 6.24 12.61
CA GLY A 534 19.78 6.43 13.39
C GLY A 534 20.05 5.37 14.46
N GLY A 535 19.08 4.48 14.74
CA GLY A 535 19.27 3.40 15.70
C GLY A 535 20.30 2.37 15.22
N GLU A 536 21.01 1.73 16.15
CA GLU A 536 22.08 0.77 15.83
C GLU A 536 21.54 -0.42 15.02
N THR A 537 20.40 -0.98 15.45
CA THR A 537 19.76 -2.13 14.78
C THR A 537 19.20 -1.70 13.42
N GLU A 538 18.55 -0.54 13.35
CA GLU A 538 17.95 0.01 12.15
C GLU A 538 19.03 0.32 11.11
N SER A 539 20.12 0.98 11.50
CA SER A 539 21.24 1.30 10.61
C SER A 539 21.94 0.04 10.08
N MET A 540 22.11 -0.99 10.92
CA MET A 540 22.61 -2.29 10.47
C MET A 540 21.68 -2.91 9.42
N LEU A 541 20.37 -2.93 9.66
CA LEU A 541 19.40 -3.45 8.71
C LEU A 541 19.31 -2.62 7.41
N LEU A 542 19.46 -1.29 7.48
CA LEU A 542 19.55 -0.42 6.30
C LEU A 542 20.77 -0.78 5.46
N ASN A 543 21.94 -1.01 6.07
CA ASN A 543 23.14 -1.43 5.35
C ASN A 543 22.95 -2.77 4.60
N GLU A 544 22.11 -3.67 5.12
CA GLU A 544 21.82 -4.95 4.48
C GLU A 544 20.71 -4.90 3.41
N THR A 545 19.79 -3.93 3.51
CA THR A 545 18.53 -3.95 2.75
C THR A 545 18.36 -2.82 1.75
N VAL A 546 18.99 -1.66 1.96
CA VAL A 546 18.94 -0.54 1.02
C VAL A 546 19.65 -0.94 -0.27
N PRO A 547 18.97 -0.89 -1.44
CA PRO A 547 19.57 -1.31 -2.69
C PRO A 547 20.57 -0.28 -3.22
N GLN A 548 21.52 -0.74 -4.05
CA GLN A 548 22.61 0.10 -4.56
C GLN A 548 22.12 1.37 -5.28
N TRP A 549 21.05 1.28 -6.08
CA TRP A 549 20.50 2.43 -6.81
C TRP A 549 20.01 3.57 -5.89
N VAL A 550 19.71 3.26 -4.61
CA VAL A 550 19.39 4.28 -3.59
C VAL A 550 20.68 4.80 -2.96
N ILE A 551 21.63 3.92 -2.64
CA ILE A 551 22.95 4.27 -2.08
C ILE A 551 23.67 5.28 -2.97
N ASP A 552 23.66 5.06 -4.29
CA ASP A 552 24.28 5.94 -5.28
C ASP A 552 23.84 7.40 -5.10
N ILE A 553 22.57 7.64 -4.75
CA ILE A 553 22.00 8.98 -4.59
C ILE A 553 22.10 9.51 -3.16
N THR A 554 21.83 8.66 -2.17
CA THR A 554 21.69 9.11 -0.78
C THR A 554 23.01 9.16 -0.03
N VAL A 555 23.93 8.24 -0.33
CA VAL A 555 25.25 8.13 0.29
C VAL A 555 26.30 8.74 -0.62
N ASP A 556 26.42 8.24 -1.86
CA ASP A 556 27.51 8.62 -2.76
C ASP A 556 27.25 9.97 -3.47
N LYS A 557 26.03 10.53 -3.32
CA LYS A 557 25.57 11.79 -3.92
C LYS A 557 25.77 11.87 -5.45
N ASN A 558 25.82 10.72 -6.12
CA ASN A 558 25.95 10.61 -7.57
C ASN A 558 24.63 10.95 -8.27
N MET A 559 24.43 12.24 -8.58
CA MET A 559 23.21 12.68 -9.24
C MET A 559 22.97 11.97 -10.58
N PRO A 560 21.71 11.60 -10.89
CA PRO A 560 21.40 10.89 -12.12
C PRO A 560 21.69 11.76 -13.36
N LYS A 561 21.76 11.14 -14.55
CA LYS A 561 21.97 11.91 -15.79
C LYS A 561 20.69 12.62 -16.22
N PHE A 562 20.85 13.78 -16.86
CA PHE A 562 19.74 14.49 -17.49
C PHE A 562 19.18 13.72 -18.68
N ASN A 563 17.85 13.81 -18.84
CA ASN A 563 17.15 13.28 -20.00
C ASN A 563 17.28 14.25 -21.18
N LYS A 564 17.44 13.69 -22.39
CA LYS A 564 17.49 14.48 -23.63
C LYS A 564 16.37 14.09 -24.59
N ILE A 565 15.84 15.07 -25.30
CA ILE A 565 14.86 14.88 -26.37
C ILE A 565 15.54 15.14 -27.72
N PRO A 566 15.56 14.15 -28.63
CA PRO A 566 15.88 14.42 -30.02
C PRO A 566 14.70 15.13 -30.70
N PHE A 567 15.00 16.14 -31.52
CA PHE A 567 14.00 16.89 -32.27
C PHE A 567 14.55 17.39 -33.61
N TYR A 568 13.65 17.70 -34.54
CA TYR A 568 13.95 18.35 -35.80
C TYR A 568 13.56 19.82 -35.73
N LEU A 569 14.37 20.67 -36.36
CA LEU A 569 14.10 22.10 -36.50
C LEU A 569 14.07 22.47 -37.99
N GLN A 570 12.95 23.04 -38.46
CA GLN A 570 12.69 23.27 -39.89
C GLN A 570 12.08 24.65 -40.14
N PRO A 571 12.31 25.29 -41.30
CA PRO A 571 11.57 26.50 -41.65
C PRO A 571 10.10 26.17 -41.85
N HIS A 572 9.21 27.02 -41.35
CA HIS A 572 7.78 26.93 -41.65
C HIS A 572 7.53 27.24 -43.13
N ALA A 573 6.53 26.61 -43.76
CA ALA A 573 6.24 26.80 -45.19
C ALA A 573 6.00 28.27 -45.59
N SER A 574 5.57 29.11 -44.64
CA SER A 574 5.33 30.54 -44.84
C SER A 574 6.58 31.43 -44.72
N SER A 575 7.75 30.90 -44.34
CA SER A 575 8.94 31.73 -44.07
C SER A 575 9.72 32.13 -45.33
N GLY A 576 9.46 31.49 -46.47
CA GLY A 576 10.19 31.74 -47.73
C GLY A 576 11.69 31.35 -47.69
N ALA A 577 12.19 30.82 -46.56
CA ALA A 577 13.59 30.46 -46.38
C ALA A 577 13.95 29.16 -47.11
N LYS A 578 15.15 29.12 -47.72
CA LYS A 578 15.67 27.89 -48.35
C LYS A 578 15.87 26.80 -47.30
N THR A 579 15.45 25.58 -47.59
CA THR A 579 15.61 24.41 -46.70
C THR A 579 17.10 24.15 -46.45
N LEU A 580 17.62 24.63 -45.31
CA LEU A 580 18.87 24.11 -44.76
C LEU A 580 18.69 22.62 -44.43
N LYS A 581 19.80 21.88 -44.40
CA LYS A 581 19.81 20.44 -44.07
C LYS A 581 18.92 20.18 -42.86
N LYS A 582 18.17 19.07 -42.89
CA LYS A 582 17.28 18.64 -41.81
C LYS A 582 18.09 18.42 -40.53
N ASP A 583 18.24 19.46 -39.72
CA ASP A 583 19.07 19.42 -38.53
C ASP A 583 18.33 18.66 -37.43
N ARG A 584 18.83 17.45 -37.15
CA ARG A 584 18.41 16.65 -36.00
C ARG A 584 19.20 17.13 -34.79
N LEU A 585 18.55 17.88 -33.92
CA LEU A 585 19.12 18.40 -32.69
C LEU A 585 18.75 17.51 -31.50
N SER A 586 19.47 17.66 -30.39
CA SER A 586 19.16 17.00 -29.12
C SER A 586 19.49 17.93 -27.98
N ALA A 587 18.52 18.18 -27.11
CA ALA A 587 18.64 19.07 -25.96
C ALA A 587 18.07 18.42 -24.71
N SER A 588 18.26 19.05 -23.55
CA SER A 588 17.55 18.67 -22.32
C SER A 588 16.04 18.65 -22.57
N ASP A 589 15.36 17.69 -21.97
CA ASP A 589 13.89 17.62 -21.99
C ASP A 589 13.22 18.85 -21.35
N MET A 590 13.91 19.51 -20.41
CA MET A 590 13.51 20.74 -19.74
C MET A 590 13.90 22.03 -20.49
N LEU A 591 14.50 21.94 -21.69
CA LEU A 591 14.87 23.14 -22.44
C LEU A 591 13.61 23.93 -22.80
N GLN A 592 13.60 25.23 -22.47
CA GLN A 592 12.49 26.12 -22.83
C GLN A 592 12.50 26.42 -24.33
N VAL A 593 11.29 26.62 -24.88
CA VAL A 593 11.08 27.02 -26.28
C VAL A 593 11.86 28.29 -26.62
N ARG A 594 11.92 29.26 -25.70
CA ARG A 594 12.72 30.49 -25.86
C ARG A 594 14.18 30.22 -26.23
N LYS A 595 14.83 29.23 -25.62
CA LYS A 595 16.23 28.88 -25.94
C LYS A 595 16.39 28.30 -27.35
N VAL A 596 15.34 27.67 -27.89
CA VAL A 596 15.33 27.25 -29.31
C VAL A 596 15.13 28.45 -30.23
N MET A 597 14.32 29.44 -29.82
CA MET A 597 14.14 30.69 -30.56
C MET A 597 15.44 31.51 -30.62
N GLU A 598 16.15 31.64 -29.50
CA GLU A 598 17.49 32.25 -29.43
C GLU A 598 18.46 31.55 -30.40
N HIS A 599 18.46 30.21 -30.40
CA HIS A 599 19.27 29.43 -31.34
C HIS A 599 18.95 29.73 -32.81
N VAL A 600 17.66 29.81 -33.17
CA VAL A 600 17.23 30.18 -34.52
C VAL A 600 17.67 31.61 -34.86
N TYR A 601 17.47 32.55 -33.93
CA TYR A 601 17.83 33.95 -34.13
C TYR A 601 19.33 34.12 -34.41
N GLU A 602 20.17 33.55 -33.55
CA GLU A 602 21.62 33.68 -33.65
C GLU A 602 22.24 32.87 -34.80
N LYS A 603 21.83 31.61 -34.97
CA LYS A 603 22.55 30.66 -35.83
C LYS A 603 21.92 30.45 -37.20
N ILE A 604 20.67 30.85 -37.39
CA ILE A 604 19.95 30.58 -38.64
C ILE A 604 19.62 31.89 -39.36
N ILE A 605 19.07 32.88 -38.65
CA ILE A 605 18.59 34.12 -39.29
C ILE A 605 19.66 35.23 -39.30
N ASN A 606 20.45 35.39 -38.24
CA ASN A 606 21.49 36.43 -38.21
C ASN A 606 22.73 36.10 -39.06
N LEU A 607 22.91 34.84 -39.51
CA LEU A 607 23.99 34.49 -40.44
C LEU A 607 23.81 35.13 -41.83
N ASP A 608 22.59 35.48 -42.24
CA ASP A 608 22.36 36.15 -43.52
C ASP A 608 22.67 37.65 -43.47
N ASN A 609 22.62 38.30 -42.29
CA ASN A 609 22.83 39.75 -42.14
C ASN A 609 24.29 40.17 -41.89
N GLU A 610 25.18 39.30 -41.42
CA GLU A 610 26.61 39.66 -41.22
C GLU A 610 27.39 39.82 -42.55
N SER A 611 26.76 39.58 -43.69
CA SER A 611 27.34 39.93 -45.00
C SER A 611 27.26 41.43 -45.33
N GLN A 612 26.58 42.26 -44.52
CA GLN A 612 26.58 43.72 -44.67
C GLN A 612 26.54 44.43 -43.31
N THR A 613 27.72 44.72 -42.75
CA THR A 613 28.15 46.04 -42.22
C THR A 613 29.27 45.87 -41.20
N THR A 614 30.50 46.13 -41.63
CA THR A 614 31.63 46.43 -40.76
C THR A 614 31.54 47.87 -40.27
N SER A 615 31.19 48.10 -39.00
CA SER A 615 31.68 49.27 -38.26
C SER A 615 31.59 49.08 -36.75
N SER A 616 32.76 49.14 -36.14
CA SER A 616 33.08 49.07 -34.73
C SER A 616 32.43 50.15 -33.86
N SER A 617 31.88 49.77 -32.71
CA SER A 617 31.84 50.63 -31.53
C SER A 617 31.91 49.80 -30.25
N ASN A 618 32.99 50.01 -29.49
CA ASN A 618 33.26 49.40 -28.19
C ASN A 618 32.38 50.05 -27.12
N ASN A 619 31.47 49.26 -26.55
CA ASN A 619 30.97 49.40 -25.18
C ASN A 619 30.54 48.02 -24.71
N GLU A 620 31.39 47.34 -23.93
CA GLU A 620 31.07 46.04 -23.37
C GLU A 620 30.06 46.19 -22.22
N LYS A 621 28.78 45.98 -22.52
CA LYS A 621 27.77 45.67 -21.50
C LYS A 621 28.12 44.35 -20.78
N PRO A 622 27.81 44.19 -19.48
CA PRO A 622 27.99 42.94 -18.76
C PRO A 622 27.22 41.78 -19.43
N GLU A 623 27.78 40.56 -19.40
CA GLU A 623 27.28 39.39 -20.16
C GLU A 623 25.81 39.05 -19.87
N GLN A 624 25.34 39.22 -18.63
CA GLN A 624 23.95 39.01 -18.24
C GLN A 624 22.97 39.96 -18.95
N GLU A 625 23.32 41.24 -19.10
CA GLU A 625 22.46 42.20 -19.81
C GLU A 625 22.41 41.91 -21.31
N LYS A 626 23.49 41.35 -21.89
CA LYS A 626 23.53 40.94 -23.30
C LYS A 626 22.66 39.71 -23.57
N GLU A 627 22.70 38.70 -22.70
CA GLU A 627 21.82 37.52 -22.82
C GLU A 627 20.34 37.91 -22.71
N GLU A 628 20.01 38.84 -21.81
CA GLU A 628 18.64 39.32 -21.63
C GLU A 628 18.16 40.15 -22.85
N ASP A 629 19.02 41.00 -23.44
CA ASP A 629 18.75 41.72 -24.70
C ASP A 629 18.48 40.74 -25.86
N ILE A 630 19.27 39.67 -25.99
CA ILE A 630 19.13 38.67 -27.07
C ILE A 630 17.85 37.85 -26.90
N ALA A 631 17.53 37.43 -25.68
CA ALA A 631 16.31 36.69 -25.39
C ALA A 631 15.05 37.47 -25.79
N VAL A 632 15.01 38.77 -25.46
CA VAL A 632 13.91 39.68 -25.83
C VAL A 632 13.85 39.84 -27.36
N LEU A 633 14.98 40.10 -28.02
CA LEU A 633 15.04 40.25 -29.47
C LEU A 633 14.64 38.99 -30.24
N ALA A 634 15.06 37.81 -29.76
CA ALA A 634 14.68 36.54 -30.35
C ALA A 634 13.18 36.30 -30.20
N GLU A 635 12.59 36.63 -29.06
CA GLU A 635 11.15 36.52 -28.82
C GLU A 635 10.33 37.49 -29.68
N GLU A 636 10.84 38.71 -29.92
CA GLU A 636 10.20 39.69 -30.79
C GLU A 636 10.26 39.31 -32.29
N LYS A 637 11.34 38.66 -32.73
CA LYS A 637 11.58 38.40 -34.15
C LYS A 637 11.19 37.01 -34.61
N ILE A 638 11.19 36.01 -33.73
CA ILE A 638 11.00 34.61 -34.10
C ILE A 638 9.66 34.07 -33.58
N GLU A 639 9.01 33.24 -34.38
CA GLU A 639 7.94 32.33 -33.94
C GLU A 639 8.39 30.89 -34.08
N LEU A 640 8.14 30.11 -33.03
CA LEU A 640 8.30 28.67 -33.05
C LEU A 640 6.92 28.00 -33.04
N LEU A 641 6.74 27.01 -33.90
CA LEU A 641 5.48 26.30 -34.11
C LEU A 641 5.68 24.79 -33.99
N CYS A 642 4.67 24.10 -33.48
CA CYS A 642 4.57 22.64 -33.55
C CYS A 642 3.16 22.31 -34.03
N GLN A 643 3.03 21.51 -35.09
CA GLN A 643 1.74 21.22 -35.74
C GLN A 643 0.90 22.47 -36.03
N ASP A 644 1.53 23.47 -36.64
CA ASP A 644 0.92 24.77 -36.99
C ASP A 644 0.36 25.58 -35.81
N GLN A 645 0.63 25.17 -34.57
CA GLN A 645 0.33 25.92 -33.35
C GLN A 645 1.56 26.70 -32.89
N VAL A 646 1.39 28.01 -32.65
CA VAL A 646 2.43 28.87 -32.05
C VAL A 646 2.69 28.43 -30.60
N LEU A 647 3.97 28.27 -30.26
CA LEU A 647 4.40 27.81 -28.95
C LEU A 647 4.63 28.98 -27.98
N ASP A 648 4.25 28.79 -26.73
CA ASP A 648 4.62 29.69 -25.64
C ASP A 648 6.13 29.55 -25.36
N PRO A 649 6.92 30.65 -25.38
CA PRO A 649 8.35 30.64 -25.10
C PRO A 649 8.74 29.99 -23.76
N ASN A 650 7.84 30.02 -22.77
CA ASN A 650 8.07 29.47 -21.44
C ASN A 650 7.80 27.96 -21.33
N MET A 651 7.15 27.34 -22.32
CA MET A 651 6.97 25.88 -22.34
C MET A 651 8.30 25.17 -22.54
N ASP A 652 8.46 24.01 -21.91
CA ASP A 652 9.60 23.12 -22.15
C ASP A 652 9.33 22.13 -23.29
N LEU A 653 10.40 21.59 -23.90
CA LEU A 653 10.31 20.69 -25.04
C LEU A 653 9.48 19.43 -24.75
N ARG A 654 9.54 18.89 -23.53
CA ARG A 654 8.75 17.72 -23.14
C ARG A 654 7.26 18.03 -23.05
N THR A 655 6.86 19.22 -22.60
CA THR A 655 5.46 19.66 -22.57
C THR A 655 4.93 19.84 -23.98
N VAL A 656 5.72 20.45 -24.87
CA VAL A 656 5.37 20.54 -26.30
C VAL A 656 5.23 19.15 -26.92
N LYS A 657 6.17 18.25 -26.66
CA LYS A 657 6.13 16.87 -27.17
C LYS A 657 4.92 16.09 -26.65
N HIS A 658 4.49 16.31 -25.40
CA HIS A 658 3.38 15.58 -24.81
C HIS A 658 2.01 16.10 -25.27
N PHE A 659 1.81 17.42 -25.18
CA PHE A 659 0.50 18.02 -25.41
C PHE A 659 0.23 18.36 -26.88
N ILE A 660 1.24 18.87 -27.59
CA ILE A 660 1.07 19.47 -28.92
C ILE A 660 1.49 18.50 -30.03
N TRP A 661 2.61 17.78 -29.88
CA TRP A 661 3.06 16.84 -30.92
C TRP A 661 2.19 15.58 -31.00
N LYS A 662 1.58 15.32 -32.17
CA LYS A 662 0.71 14.16 -32.45
C LYS A 662 1.14 13.31 -33.65
N SER A 663 2.15 13.73 -34.42
CA SER A 663 2.50 13.06 -35.70
C SER A 663 3.35 11.80 -35.55
N GLY A 664 3.73 11.41 -34.33
CA GLY A 664 4.60 10.26 -34.07
C GLY A 664 6.07 10.50 -34.45
N GLY A 665 6.99 9.75 -33.85
CA GLY A 665 8.43 9.94 -34.04
C GLY A 665 9.02 11.11 -33.23
N ASP A 666 10.22 11.55 -33.63
CA ASP A 666 10.94 12.66 -32.99
C ASP A 666 10.14 13.97 -33.12
N LEU A 667 10.19 14.80 -32.07
CA LEU A 667 9.52 16.10 -32.04
C LEU A 667 9.98 16.94 -33.24
N THR A 668 9.07 17.58 -33.97
CA THR A 668 9.43 18.48 -35.07
C THR A 668 8.89 19.88 -34.80
N LEU A 669 9.81 20.84 -34.75
CA LEU A 669 9.54 22.26 -34.54
C LEU A 669 9.77 23.02 -35.84
N HIS A 670 8.86 23.95 -36.14
CA HIS A 670 8.97 24.84 -37.28
C HIS A 670 9.27 26.26 -36.80
N TYR A 671 10.15 26.97 -37.48
CA TYR A 671 10.44 28.38 -37.18
C TYR A 671 10.05 29.29 -38.34
N ARG A 672 9.63 30.52 -38.03
CA ARG A 672 9.50 31.61 -39.00
C ARG A 672 9.81 32.95 -38.36
N GLN A 673 10.16 33.93 -39.17
CA GLN A 673 10.26 35.31 -38.73
C GLN A 673 8.86 35.90 -38.56
N LYS A 674 8.62 36.62 -37.45
CA LYS A 674 7.37 37.36 -37.24
C LYS A 674 7.23 38.42 -38.33
N SER A 675 6.06 38.49 -38.94
CA SER A 675 5.69 39.59 -39.82
C SER A 675 5.68 40.86 -38.98
N THR A 676 6.46 41.87 -39.38
CA THR A 676 6.44 43.20 -38.75
C THR A 676 5.21 43.97 -39.13
#